data_AF-D2ZYR8-F1
#
_entry.id   AF-D2ZYR8-F1
#
_cell.length_a   1.000
_cell.length_b   1.000
_cell.length_c   1.000
_cell.angle_alpha   90.00
_cell.angle_beta   90.00
_cell.angle_gamma   90.00
#
_symmetry.space_group_name_H-M   'P 1'
#
loop_
_entity.id
_entity.type
_entity.pdbx_description
1 polymer ?
#
loop_
_entity_poly.entity_id
_entity_poly.type
_entity_poly.pdbx_seq_one_letter_code
_entity_poly.pdbx_strand_id
1 'polypeptide(L)'
;MKKFNVKVLSMAVTAAVASGTAGAAGEDLGNVFPKNYQGIAAFHTVFGEGTTYDKDTGKLTFKKDSDALLLKTMELEQTINGFASGSDFITTDANGNKTVRKATNEDIEADSLKGVGLAGGLTAVNARVNDVNARVDDVNARVDDLLDDTAAALDEQEKAIEKLNNATKTNIDQITKITEGVNTLNTSVAKMVEDISTKFDEVDSEISKASSELSESIEKVSEDVTAVNTRVDSLAQDAADAKAAAKAAEDKVTELSANVDSKVKEAKDAADKAKDAADKAVDAASKIDAVADKADKASKGVAGLTKALEKVAEQSALAAAENAQALNGFKENDEIVVTDKNGIKSVKTATTEDVEQDEFGGLGLKEVAAKHDQSLADLTAETERAKKAAEQAALAAIENAQELNGFKDGDEIVETDDDGVKSTRKATQADVDADGFGGLGLKEVVAAHDEALGDLTETVNENSEALVKTAEVVNAISADVNANKAAIETNKTAIATKADKADVDKLVEYTADMGKKVNDIGDAVTELGDSTKEAIAAVEKDIDANKQDIVGLTKGLGLAAEAVEDNRKEIDANKAAIETNKTAIATKADKADVDKLVEYTADMGKKVNDIGDEVTALSDATSAAITRQDKDIVDLAKGLQLAAEAVEDNRKEIDANKAAIAENTAKLEEQKEANKAHRTDIDANKAAIETKADKTAVESVRTIAVEAQKSAQVAKGAVEVAQKSAETADSHAKAAQTAAAKAQESADTNAVQIAANTKQIDTNKTDIAALQTANGQHAAGIAKNSARIDSLDKNVANLRKETRQGLAAQAALSGLFQPYSVGKFNVTAALGGFKSDTAVAVGAGYRFNENFAAKAGLAVGTSSGGSASYNVGLNYEW
;
A
#
# COMPACT_ATOMS: atom_id res chain seq x y z
N MET A 1 90.24 -29.82 -5.61
CA MET A 1 91.64 -29.92 -5.15
C MET A 1 91.80 -31.12 -4.23
N LYS A 2 92.52 -32.17 -4.66
CA LYS A 2 92.96 -33.26 -3.77
C LYS A 2 93.83 -32.63 -2.67
N LYS A 3 93.43 -32.77 -1.41
CA LYS A 3 94.10 -32.18 -0.24
C LYS A 3 95.59 -32.55 -0.24
N PHE A 4 96.46 -31.54 -0.30
CA PHE A 4 97.88 -31.67 -0.02
C PHE A 4 98.02 -32.16 1.43
N ASN A 5 98.39 -33.43 1.59
CA ASN A 5 98.40 -34.09 2.89
C ASN A 5 99.69 -33.72 3.63
N VAL A 6 99.67 -32.59 4.34
CA VAL A 6 100.78 -32.07 5.19
C VAL A 6 101.24 -33.12 6.22
N LYS A 7 100.39 -34.12 6.52
CA LYS A 7 100.67 -35.25 7.40
C LYS A 7 101.72 -36.23 6.85
N VAL A 8 101.94 -36.30 5.53
CA VAL A 8 102.95 -37.19 4.92
C VAL A 8 104.35 -36.57 5.05
N LEU A 9 104.47 -35.24 5.02
CA LEU A 9 105.73 -34.54 5.24
C LEU A 9 106.16 -34.58 6.72
N SER A 10 105.20 -34.52 7.65
CA SER A 10 105.49 -34.68 9.09
C SER A 10 105.84 -36.13 9.47
N MET A 11 105.31 -37.14 8.76
CA MET A 11 105.64 -38.55 9.00
C MET A 11 107.03 -38.94 8.46
N ALA A 12 107.51 -38.32 7.38
CA ALA A 12 108.85 -38.54 6.86
C ALA A 12 109.95 -37.97 7.77
N VAL A 13 109.68 -36.85 8.45
CA VAL A 13 110.61 -36.24 9.42
C VAL A 13 110.61 -37.00 10.77
N THR A 14 109.47 -37.58 11.17
CA THR A 14 109.36 -38.33 12.44
C THR A 14 109.97 -39.75 12.33
N ALA A 15 110.04 -40.34 11.14
CA ALA A 15 110.64 -41.66 10.93
C ALA A 15 112.19 -41.66 10.95
N ALA A 16 112.85 -40.49 10.93
CA ALA A 16 114.31 -40.37 10.96
C ALA A 16 114.91 -40.23 12.38
N VAL A 17 114.07 -40.16 13.43
CA VAL A 17 114.51 -39.93 14.83
C VAL A 17 114.65 -41.23 15.65
N ALA A 18 114.47 -42.41 15.04
CA ALA A 18 114.58 -43.70 15.72
C ALA A 18 115.63 -44.62 15.07
N SER A 19 116.92 -44.42 15.35
CA SER A 19 117.94 -45.47 15.45
C SER A 19 119.30 -44.86 15.78
N GLY A 20 119.99 -45.42 16.78
CA GLY A 20 121.23 -44.88 17.32
C GLY A 20 122.50 -45.25 16.53
N THR A 21 123.59 -44.61 16.98
CA THR A 21 125.03 -44.88 16.78
C THR A 21 125.79 -44.13 15.66
N ALA A 22 126.46 -43.05 16.11
CA ALA A 22 127.80 -42.52 15.79
C ALA A 22 128.41 -42.69 14.37
N GLY A 23 128.69 -41.56 13.73
CA GLY A 23 129.69 -41.41 12.66
C GLY A 23 129.47 -40.18 11.76
N ALA A 24 130.42 -39.25 11.72
CA ALA A 24 130.31 -37.95 11.06
C ALA A 24 130.36 -37.99 9.51
N ALA A 25 129.33 -37.44 8.85
CA ALA A 25 129.33 -36.71 7.55
C ALA A 25 127.88 -36.54 7.04
N GLY A 26 127.48 -35.36 6.56
CA GLY A 26 126.13 -35.14 6.01
C GLY A 26 125.86 -35.98 4.74
N GLU A 27 124.73 -36.68 4.69
CA GLU A 27 124.31 -37.52 3.54
C GLU A 27 123.33 -36.80 2.60
N ASP A 28 123.47 -37.03 1.30
CA ASP A 28 122.51 -36.61 0.27
C ASP A 28 121.23 -37.47 0.34
N LEU A 29 120.08 -36.83 0.54
CA LEU A 29 118.79 -37.49 0.73
C LEU A 29 118.36 -38.32 -0.49
N GLY A 30 118.83 -37.98 -1.69
CA GLY A 30 118.57 -38.76 -2.91
C GLY A 30 119.15 -40.18 -2.87
N ASN A 31 120.18 -40.42 -2.05
CA ASN A 31 120.84 -41.72 -1.91
C ASN A 31 120.27 -42.59 -0.77
N VAL A 32 119.36 -42.05 0.05
CA VAL A 32 118.71 -42.77 1.17
C VAL A 32 117.53 -43.63 0.67
N PHE A 33 116.96 -43.29 -0.48
CA PHE A 33 115.87 -44.05 -1.12
C PHE A 33 116.43 -45.03 -2.18
N PRO A 34 115.85 -46.24 -2.35
CA PRO A 34 116.33 -47.20 -3.36
C PRO A 34 116.25 -46.59 -4.77
N LYS A 35 117.24 -46.88 -5.62
CA LYS A 35 117.49 -46.25 -6.96
C LYS A 35 116.30 -46.19 -7.94
N ASN A 36 115.18 -46.86 -7.64
CA ASN A 36 113.96 -46.92 -8.45
C ASN A 36 112.70 -46.34 -7.74
N TYR A 37 112.86 -45.55 -6.68
CA TYR A 37 111.71 -44.97 -5.97
C TYR A 37 111.08 -43.84 -6.79
N GLN A 38 109.84 -44.01 -7.27
CA GLN A 38 109.15 -43.04 -8.14
C GLN A 38 108.97 -41.65 -7.50
N GLY A 39 109.07 -41.54 -6.17
CA GLY A 39 109.01 -40.27 -5.44
C GLY A 39 110.30 -39.44 -5.51
N ILE A 40 111.43 -39.99 -5.97
CA ILE A 40 112.72 -39.27 -6.03
C ILE A 40 112.64 -38.11 -7.03
N ALA A 41 112.02 -38.33 -8.20
CA ALA A 41 111.82 -37.26 -9.19
C ALA A 41 110.99 -36.11 -8.60
N ALA A 42 109.84 -36.42 -7.98
CA ALA A 42 108.99 -35.42 -7.34
C ALA A 42 109.68 -34.69 -6.17
N PHE A 43 110.54 -35.38 -5.42
CA PHE A 43 111.35 -34.79 -4.35
C PHE A 43 112.41 -33.83 -4.91
N HIS A 44 113.14 -34.23 -5.96
CA HIS A 44 114.10 -33.37 -6.64
C HIS A 44 113.46 -32.17 -7.34
N THR A 45 112.23 -32.30 -7.88
CA THR A 45 111.49 -31.17 -8.46
C THR A 45 111.12 -30.11 -7.41
N VAL A 46 110.93 -30.48 -6.15
CA VAL A 46 110.51 -29.55 -5.08
C VAL A 46 111.71 -28.97 -4.34
N PHE A 47 112.77 -29.75 -4.10
CA PHE A 47 113.88 -29.34 -3.23
C PHE A 47 115.21 -29.15 -3.96
N GLY A 48 115.32 -29.63 -5.20
CA GLY A 48 116.55 -29.58 -6.01
C GLY A 48 117.51 -30.73 -5.71
N GLU A 49 118.28 -31.10 -6.73
CA GLU A 49 119.29 -32.16 -6.67
C GLU A 49 120.48 -31.74 -5.78
N GLY A 50 120.83 -32.55 -4.77
CA GLY A 50 121.88 -32.26 -3.78
C GLY A 50 121.41 -31.64 -2.45
N THR A 51 120.14 -31.82 -2.07
CA THR A 51 119.62 -31.44 -0.74
C THR A 51 120.09 -32.44 0.33
N THR A 52 120.75 -31.96 1.38
CA THR A 52 121.29 -32.80 2.46
C THR A 52 120.50 -32.63 3.75
N TYR A 53 120.38 -33.69 4.55
CA TYR A 53 119.75 -33.66 5.88
C TYR A 53 120.80 -33.92 6.95
N ASP A 54 120.95 -32.96 7.86
CA ASP A 54 121.80 -33.09 9.03
C ASP A 54 120.99 -33.75 10.16
N LYS A 55 121.36 -34.99 10.49
CA LYS A 55 120.66 -35.84 11.48
C LYS A 55 120.84 -35.36 12.93
N ASP A 56 121.91 -34.64 13.24
CA ASP A 56 122.25 -34.22 14.62
C ASP A 56 121.54 -32.92 15.01
N THR A 57 121.33 -32.03 14.04
CA THR A 57 120.63 -30.75 14.25
C THR A 57 119.17 -30.78 13.80
N GLY A 58 118.75 -31.85 13.11
CA GLY A 58 117.44 -31.94 12.46
C GLY A 58 117.25 -30.95 11.31
N LYS A 59 118.35 -30.44 10.73
CA LYS A 59 118.35 -29.31 9.81
C LYS A 59 118.55 -29.77 8.36
N LEU A 60 117.62 -29.40 7.49
CA LEU A 60 117.76 -29.58 6.04
C LEU A 60 118.65 -28.45 5.47
N THR A 61 119.67 -28.82 4.69
CA THR A 61 120.54 -27.87 3.98
C THR A 61 120.30 -27.99 2.48
N PHE A 62 119.64 -26.97 1.92
CA PHE A 62 119.44 -26.87 0.47
C PHE A 62 120.73 -26.41 -0.20
N LYS A 63 121.01 -26.91 -1.41
CA LYS A 63 122.10 -26.39 -2.24
C LYS A 63 121.83 -24.91 -2.49
N LYS A 64 122.86 -24.07 -2.33
CA LYS A 64 122.78 -22.60 -2.28
C LYS A 64 122.16 -21.95 -3.54
N ASP A 65 122.01 -22.73 -4.62
CA ASP A 65 121.50 -22.33 -5.93
C ASP A 65 120.36 -23.25 -6.43
N SER A 66 119.44 -23.70 -5.54
CA SER A 66 118.30 -24.55 -5.95
C SER A 66 117.21 -23.73 -6.66
N ASP A 67 117.39 -23.50 -7.96
CA ASP A 67 116.41 -22.85 -8.84
C ASP A 67 115.03 -23.57 -8.82
N ALA A 68 115.00 -24.86 -8.47
CA ALA A 68 113.78 -25.67 -8.43
C ALA A 68 112.72 -25.17 -7.44
N LEU A 69 113.13 -24.78 -6.22
CA LEU A 69 112.20 -24.25 -5.20
C LEU A 69 111.69 -22.85 -5.58
N LEU A 70 112.56 -22.04 -6.20
CA LEU A 70 112.20 -20.72 -6.72
C LEU A 70 111.17 -20.84 -7.85
N LEU A 71 111.42 -21.69 -8.84
CA LEU A 71 110.49 -21.93 -9.96
C LEU A 71 109.15 -22.53 -9.50
N LYS A 72 109.16 -23.38 -8.46
CA LYS A 72 107.91 -23.91 -7.88
C LYS A 72 107.12 -22.84 -7.14
N THR A 73 107.80 -21.95 -6.42
CA THR A 73 107.16 -20.80 -5.76
C THR A 73 106.56 -19.86 -6.81
N MET A 74 107.28 -19.54 -7.89
CA MET A 74 106.79 -18.71 -8.99
C MET A 74 105.58 -19.33 -9.71
N GLU A 75 105.55 -20.66 -9.90
CA GLU A 75 104.38 -21.36 -10.47
C GLU A 75 103.14 -21.26 -9.57
N LEU A 76 103.32 -21.36 -8.24
CA LEU A 76 102.24 -21.19 -7.28
C LEU A 76 101.74 -19.73 -7.27
N GLU A 77 102.66 -18.76 -7.30
CA GLU A 77 102.30 -17.34 -7.43
C GLU A 77 101.53 -17.07 -8.72
N GLN A 78 101.96 -17.65 -9.85
CA GLN A 78 101.25 -17.58 -11.13
C GLN A 78 99.83 -18.16 -11.03
N THR A 79 99.65 -19.29 -10.33
CA THR A 79 98.34 -19.92 -10.15
C THR A 79 97.42 -19.09 -9.24
N ILE A 80 97.98 -18.49 -8.19
CA ILE A 80 97.23 -17.72 -7.20
C ILE A 80 96.88 -16.33 -7.74
N ASN A 81 97.87 -15.61 -8.26
CA ASN A 81 97.75 -14.20 -8.66
C ASN A 81 97.47 -14.01 -10.15
N GLY A 82 97.62 -15.06 -10.95
CA GLY A 82 97.45 -14.99 -12.40
C GLY A 82 98.73 -14.58 -13.12
N PHE A 83 98.60 -14.41 -14.43
CA PHE A 83 99.67 -14.01 -15.33
C PHE A 83 99.10 -13.31 -16.56
N ALA A 84 99.92 -12.49 -17.20
CA ALA A 84 99.53 -11.70 -18.37
C ALA A 84 100.44 -12.01 -19.55
N SER A 85 100.00 -11.67 -20.76
CA SER A 85 100.77 -11.93 -21.97
C SER A 85 102.10 -11.18 -21.89
N GLY A 86 103.21 -11.87 -22.14
CA GLY A 86 104.56 -11.33 -21.98
C GLY A 86 105.11 -11.33 -20.55
N SER A 87 104.37 -11.80 -19.54
CA SER A 87 104.92 -12.04 -18.19
C SER A 87 105.78 -13.30 -18.17
N ASP A 88 106.64 -13.43 -17.16
CA ASP A 88 107.33 -14.69 -16.91
C ASP A 88 106.30 -15.76 -16.58
N PHE A 89 106.46 -16.92 -17.22
CA PHE A 89 105.51 -18.02 -17.22
C PHE A 89 106.28 -19.31 -17.00
N ILE A 90 105.90 -20.04 -15.95
CA ILE A 90 106.51 -21.32 -15.61
C ILE A 90 105.82 -22.42 -16.40
N THR A 91 106.58 -23.10 -17.26
CA THR A 91 106.11 -24.29 -17.96
C THR A 91 106.78 -25.52 -17.44
N THR A 92 106.04 -26.62 -17.36
CA THR A 92 106.58 -27.93 -17.01
C THR A 92 106.62 -28.79 -18.27
N ASP A 93 107.79 -29.34 -18.61
CA ASP A 93 107.94 -30.26 -19.73
C ASP A 93 107.43 -31.68 -19.41
N ALA A 94 107.45 -32.57 -20.39
CA ALA A 94 106.98 -33.95 -20.23
C ALA A 94 107.80 -34.80 -19.23
N ASN A 95 109.00 -34.34 -18.86
CA ASN A 95 109.88 -35.00 -17.90
C ASN A 95 109.76 -34.40 -16.49
N GLY A 96 108.90 -33.39 -16.29
CA GLY A 96 108.71 -32.72 -15.01
C GLY A 96 109.69 -31.58 -14.73
N ASN A 97 110.54 -31.21 -15.70
CA ASN A 97 111.44 -30.07 -15.55
C ASN A 97 110.67 -28.77 -15.75
N LYS A 98 110.97 -27.78 -14.91
CA LYS A 98 110.37 -26.46 -14.96
C LYS A 98 111.29 -25.49 -15.69
N THR A 99 110.74 -24.73 -16.62
CA THR A 99 111.46 -23.68 -17.35
C THR A 99 110.65 -22.39 -17.33
N VAL A 100 111.35 -21.26 -17.31
CA VAL A 100 110.74 -19.93 -17.42
C VAL A 100 110.77 -19.48 -18.87
N ARG A 101 109.61 -19.15 -19.43
CA ARG A 101 109.49 -18.44 -20.73
C ARG A 101 108.47 -17.32 -20.61
N LYS A 102 108.23 -16.55 -21.67
CA LYS A 102 107.15 -15.56 -21.67
C LYS A 102 105.80 -16.22 -21.96
N ALA A 103 104.75 -15.82 -21.22
CA ALA A 103 103.36 -16.22 -21.48
C ALA A 103 102.90 -15.69 -22.85
N THR A 104 102.19 -16.52 -23.61
CA THR A 104 101.51 -16.13 -24.85
C THR A 104 100.01 -15.94 -24.60
N ASN A 105 99.29 -15.36 -25.57
CA ASN A 105 97.83 -15.29 -25.50
C ASN A 105 97.19 -16.69 -25.52
N GLU A 106 97.83 -17.67 -26.17
CA GLU A 106 97.40 -19.07 -26.15
C GLU A 106 97.52 -19.68 -24.75
N ASP A 107 98.54 -19.32 -23.96
CA ASP A 107 98.65 -19.77 -22.57
C ASP A 107 97.53 -19.19 -21.70
N ILE A 108 97.14 -17.93 -21.92
CA ILE A 108 96.00 -17.31 -21.24
C ILE A 108 94.70 -17.99 -21.64
N GLU A 109 94.49 -18.25 -22.92
CA GLU A 109 93.27 -18.91 -23.39
C GLU A 109 93.18 -20.37 -22.91
N ALA A 110 94.32 -21.07 -22.84
CA ALA A 110 94.41 -22.43 -22.32
C ALA A 110 94.27 -22.49 -20.79
N ASP A 111 94.56 -21.40 -20.08
CA ASP A 111 94.36 -21.34 -18.63
C ASP A 111 92.87 -21.36 -18.25
N SER A 112 92.56 -22.18 -17.25
CA SER A 112 91.18 -22.40 -16.79
C SER A 112 90.50 -21.15 -16.22
N LEU A 113 91.27 -20.16 -15.77
CA LEU A 113 90.79 -18.89 -15.24
C LEU A 113 91.13 -17.73 -16.18
N LYS A 114 91.55 -18.02 -17.42
CA LYS A 114 91.93 -17.01 -18.41
C LYS A 114 93.01 -16.04 -17.88
N GLY A 115 93.98 -16.57 -17.14
CA GLY A 115 95.14 -15.84 -16.67
C GLY A 115 94.91 -14.94 -15.44
N VAL A 116 93.71 -14.86 -14.86
CA VAL A 116 93.45 -13.99 -13.69
C VAL A 116 93.84 -14.62 -12.34
N GLY A 117 94.16 -15.92 -12.35
CA GLY A 117 94.50 -16.68 -11.14
C GLY A 117 93.33 -16.86 -10.17
N LEU A 118 93.57 -17.61 -9.09
CA LEU A 118 92.55 -17.89 -8.07
C LEU A 118 92.05 -16.62 -7.37
N ALA A 119 92.93 -15.63 -7.13
CA ALA A 119 92.58 -14.37 -6.47
C ALA A 119 91.65 -13.49 -7.34
N GLY A 120 91.96 -13.37 -8.64
CA GLY A 120 91.10 -12.67 -9.59
C GLY A 120 89.75 -13.36 -9.77
N GLY A 121 89.74 -14.70 -9.85
CA GLY A 121 88.53 -15.50 -9.92
C GLY A 121 87.63 -15.34 -8.68
N LEU A 122 88.22 -15.37 -7.48
CA LEU A 122 87.49 -15.14 -6.22
C LEU A 122 86.90 -13.74 -6.14
N THR A 123 87.61 -12.73 -6.63
CA THR A 123 87.13 -11.34 -6.67
C THR A 123 85.90 -11.22 -7.58
N ALA A 124 85.93 -11.84 -8.76
CA ALA A 124 84.79 -11.86 -9.69
C ALA A 124 83.58 -12.62 -9.10
N VAL A 125 83.80 -13.72 -8.38
CA VAL A 125 82.74 -14.43 -7.66
C VAL A 125 82.14 -13.54 -6.56
N ASN A 126 82.97 -12.85 -5.78
CA ASN A 126 82.51 -11.98 -4.70
C ASN A 126 81.67 -10.79 -5.24
N ALA A 127 82.07 -10.21 -6.37
CA ALA A 127 81.28 -9.18 -7.04
C ALA A 127 79.90 -9.69 -7.49
N ARG A 128 79.82 -10.91 -8.04
CA ARG A 128 78.54 -11.55 -8.40
C ARG A 128 77.67 -11.86 -7.19
N VAL A 129 78.27 -12.29 -6.07
CA VAL A 129 77.53 -12.51 -4.82
C VAL A 129 76.95 -11.20 -4.29
N ASN A 130 77.70 -10.11 -4.34
CA ASN A 130 77.20 -8.79 -3.95
C ASN A 130 76.05 -8.31 -4.85
N ASP A 131 76.14 -8.51 -6.17
CA ASP A 131 75.05 -8.20 -7.10
C ASP A 131 73.79 -9.02 -6.81
N VAL A 132 73.95 -10.33 -6.52
CA VAL A 132 72.84 -11.19 -6.12
C VAL A 132 72.21 -10.71 -4.82
N ASN A 133 73.01 -10.34 -3.81
CA ASN A 133 72.48 -9.81 -2.55
C ASN A 133 71.69 -8.52 -2.77
N ALA A 134 72.22 -7.58 -3.56
CA ALA A 134 71.51 -6.33 -3.88
C ALA A 134 70.17 -6.60 -4.60
N ARG A 135 70.11 -7.60 -5.47
CA ARG A 135 68.85 -8.01 -6.13
C ARG A 135 67.87 -8.69 -5.17
N VAL A 136 68.37 -9.44 -4.17
CA VAL A 136 67.54 -10.02 -3.11
C VAL A 136 66.94 -8.92 -2.24
N ASP A 137 67.74 -7.90 -1.90
CA ASP A 137 67.25 -6.74 -1.14
C ASP A 137 66.16 -5.97 -1.90
N ASP A 138 66.33 -5.75 -3.22
CA ASP A 138 65.30 -5.14 -4.08
C ASP A 138 64.01 -5.98 -4.14
N VAL A 139 64.15 -7.31 -4.24
CA VAL A 139 62.99 -8.22 -4.22
C VAL A 139 62.28 -8.15 -2.88
N ASN A 140 63.01 -8.12 -1.76
CA ASN A 140 62.41 -8.01 -0.44
C ASN A 140 61.65 -6.69 -0.27
N ALA A 141 62.24 -5.56 -0.69
CA ALA A 141 61.57 -4.27 -0.64
C ALA A 141 60.26 -4.26 -1.45
N ARG A 142 60.26 -4.86 -2.65
CA ARG A 142 59.04 -4.99 -3.47
C ARG A 142 58.00 -5.93 -2.86
N VAL A 143 58.43 -6.94 -2.10
CA VAL A 143 57.52 -7.82 -1.36
C VAL A 143 56.90 -7.06 -0.20
N ASP A 144 57.67 -6.26 0.51
CA ASP A 144 57.18 -5.41 1.61
C ASP A 144 56.17 -4.37 1.09
N ASP A 145 56.48 -3.68 -0.01
CA ASP A 145 55.55 -2.73 -0.66
C ASP A 145 54.23 -3.43 -1.06
N LEU A 146 54.32 -4.65 -1.63
CA LEU A 146 53.13 -5.42 -2.01
C LEU A 146 52.30 -5.86 -0.80
N LEU A 147 52.95 -6.20 0.31
CA LEU A 147 52.29 -6.54 1.56
C LEU A 147 51.54 -5.34 2.14
N ASP A 148 52.16 -4.16 2.13
CA ASP A 148 51.54 -2.91 2.60
C ASP A 148 50.35 -2.52 1.72
N ASP A 149 50.50 -2.57 0.38
CA ASP A 149 49.40 -2.31 -0.56
C ASP A 149 48.24 -3.29 -0.36
N THR A 150 48.54 -4.57 -0.12
CA THR A 150 47.53 -5.61 0.14
C THR A 150 46.82 -5.38 1.47
N ALA A 151 47.56 -5.00 2.53
CA ALA A 151 47.00 -4.69 3.83
C ALA A 151 46.07 -3.47 3.78
N ALA A 152 46.47 -2.41 3.06
CA ALA A 152 45.65 -1.23 2.86
C ALA A 152 44.37 -1.54 2.08
N ALA A 153 44.46 -2.38 1.04
CA ALA A 153 43.29 -2.81 0.27
C ALA A 153 42.31 -3.65 1.12
N LEU A 154 42.83 -4.52 1.98
CA LEU A 154 42.04 -5.31 2.93
C LEU A 154 41.32 -4.42 3.95
N ASP A 155 41.99 -3.41 4.52
CA ASP A 155 41.40 -2.46 5.46
C ASP A 155 40.26 -1.64 4.83
N GLU A 156 40.42 -1.19 3.58
CA GLU A 156 39.35 -0.52 2.84
C GLU A 156 38.16 -1.46 2.53
N GLN A 157 38.43 -2.73 2.20
CA GLN A 157 37.36 -3.72 2.04
C GLN A 157 36.60 -3.96 3.35
N GLU A 158 37.30 -4.04 4.48
CA GLU A 158 36.69 -4.25 5.79
C GLU A 158 35.79 -3.06 6.19
N LYS A 159 36.24 -1.82 5.97
CA LYS A 159 35.40 -0.61 6.15
C LYS A 159 34.17 -0.62 5.25
N ALA A 160 34.30 -1.10 4.01
CA ALA A 160 33.16 -1.21 3.09
C ALA A 160 32.15 -2.27 3.55
N ILE A 161 32.64 -3.42 4.03
CA ILE A 161 31.82 -4.48 4.63
C ILE A 161 31.09 -3.96 5.88
N GLU A 162 31.78 -3.22 6.75
CA GLU A 162 31.17 -2.65 7.95
C GLU A 162 30.05 -1.65 7.62
N LYS A 163 30.26 -0.78 6.62
CA LYS A 163 29.20 0.10 6.11
C LYS A 163 28.00 -0.67 5.57
N LEU A 164 28.24 -1.75 4.80
CA LEU A 164 27.17 -2.60 4.28
C LEU A 164 26.41 -3.33 5.40
N ASN A 165 27.11 -3.82 6.41
CA ASN A 165 26.49 -4.46 7.58
C ASN A 165 25.61 -3.47 8.34
N ASN A 166 26.08 -2.25 8.58
CA ASN A 166 25.31 -1.21 9.25
C ASN A 166 24.06 -0.80 8.44
N ALA A 167 24.18 -0.67 7.11
CA ALA A 167 23.04 -0.41 6.24
C ALA A 167 22.03 -1.57 6.25
N THR A 168 22.52 -2.81 6.19
CA THR A 168 21.68 -4.02 6.25
C THR A 168 20.93 -4.10 7.57
N LYS A 169 21.58 -3.84 8.70
CA LYS A 169 20.95 -3.79 10.02
C LYS A 169 19.86 -2.72 10.09
N THR A 170 20.15 -1.52 9.56
CA THR A 170 19.16 -0.42 9.48
C THR A 170 17.94 -0.82 8.65
N ASN A 171 18.16 -1.48 7.51
CA ASN A 171 17.07 -1.95 6.65
C ASN A 171 16.24 -3.05 7.33
N ILE A 172 16.88 -3.97 8.06
CA ILE A 172 16.19 -5.00 8.85
C ILE A 172 15.28 -4.32 9.91
N ASP A 173 15.80 -3.33 10.64
CA ASP A 173 15.00 -2.60 11.64
C ASP A 173 13.80 -1.88 11.00
N GLN A 174 13.97 -1.30 9.81
CA GLN A 174 12.87 -0.69 9.05
C GLN A 174 11.84 -1.72 8.60
N ILE A 175 12.27 -2.88 8.09
CA ILE A 175 11.38 -3.98 7.68
C ILE A 175 10.58 -4.50 8.88
N THR A 176 11.21 -4.64 10.05
CA THR A 176 10.51 -5.03 11.29
C THR A 176 9.41 -4.03 11.64
N LYS A 177 9.71 -2.73 11.63
CA LYS A 177 8.70 -1.68 11.89
C LYS A 177 7.56 -1.68 10.86
N ILE A 178 7.89 -1.89 9.58
CA ILE A 178 6.89 -2.03 8.52
C ILE A 178 5.99 -3.25 8.81
N THR A 179 6.58 -4.37 9.24
CA THR A 179 5.84 -5.60 9.56
C THR A 179 4.89 -5.39 10.76
N GLU A 180 5.35 -4.72 11.81
CA GLU A 180 4.51 -4.31 12.94
C GLU A 180 3.37 -3.38 12.51
N GLY A 181 3.66 -2.42 11.64
CA GLY A 181 2.67 -1.51 11.05
C GLY A 181 1.62 -2.25 10.22
N VAL A 182 2.04 -3.21 9.39
CA VAL A 182 1.14 -4.06 8.58
C VAL A 182 0.25 -4.91 9.48
N ASN A 183 0.79 -5.51 10.54
CA ASN A 183 0.00 -6.30 11.48
C ASN A 183 -1.06 -5.43 12.19
N THR A 184 -0.67 -4.24 12.63
CA THR A 184 -1.59 -3.26 13.25
C THR A 184 -2.70 -2.84 12.28
N LEU A 185 -2.33 -2.59 11.02
CA LEU A 185 -3.29 -2.27 9.97
C LEU A 185 -4.25 -3.44 9.72
N ASN A 186 -3.75 -4.68 9.67
CA ASN A 186 -4.56 -5.87 9.45
C ASN A 186 -5.58 -6.07 10.59
N THR A 187 -5.17 -5.87 11.85
CA THR A 187 -6.08 -5.89 13.00
C THR A 187 -7.14 -4.78 12.91
N SER A 188 -6.74 -3.57 12.50
CA SER A 188 -7.66 -2.44 12.35
C SER A 188 -8.69 -2.69 11.25
N VAL A 189 -8.26 -3.26 10.11
CA VAL A 189 -9.15 -3.64 9.01
C VAL A 189 -10.10 -4.76 9.44
N ALA A 190 -9.62 -5.78 10.14
CA ALA A 190 -10.47 -6.85 10.66
C ALA A 190 -11.55 -6.30 11.60
N LYS A 191 -11.19 -5.38 12.50
CA LYS A 191 -12.14 -4.70 13.38
C LYS A 191 -13.14 -3.84 12.61
N MET A 192 -12.68 -3.10 11.60
CA MET A 192 -13.57 -2.30 10.75
C MET A 192 -14.58 -3.18 10.00
N VAL A 193 -14.17 -4.36 9.53
CA VAL A 193 -15.07 -5.34 8.90
C VAL A 193 -16.10 -5.88 9.89
N GLU A 194 -15.69 -6.19 11.12
CA GLU A 194 -16.58 -6.62 12.21
C GLU A 194 -17.61 -5.52 12.55
N ASP A 195 -17.17 -4.27 12.68
CA ASP A 195 -18.02 -3.13 12.98
C ASP A 195 -19.02 -2.88 11.82
N ILE A 196 -18.56 -2.96 10.56
CA ILE A 196 -19.43 -2.85 9.38
C ILE A 196 -20.47 -3.97 9.34
N SER A 197 -20.06 -5.22 9.59
CA SER A 197 -20.98 -6.37 9.60
C SER A 197 -22.07 -6.18 10.66
N THR A 198 -21.67 -5.78 11.86
CA THR A 198 -22.61 -5.50 12.97
C THR A 198 -23.59 -4.40 12.58
N LYS A 199 -23.12 -3.33 11.92
CA LYS A 199 -23.99 -2.25 11.45
C LYS A 199 -24.96 -2.71 10.35
N PHE A 200 -24.53 -3.63 9.49
CA PHE A 200 -25.41 -4.24 8.49
C PHE A 200 -26.51 -5.06 9.16
N ASP A 201 -26.18 -5.86 10.17
CA ASP A 201 -27.16 -6.66 10.92
C ASP A 201 -28.15 -5.77 11.68
N GLU A 202 -27.68 -4.66 12.27
CA GLU A 202 -28.55 -3.66 12.90
C GLU A 202 -29.51 -3.02 11.89
N VAL A 203 -29.00 -2.60 10.72
CA VAL A 203 -29.82 -2.02 9.65
C VAL A 203 -30.84 -3.02 9.13
N ASP A 204 -30.45 -4.28 8.92
CA ASP A 204 -31.37 -5.33 8.47
C ASP A 204 -32.46 -5.61 9.50
N SER A 205 -32.12 -5.57 10.79
CA SER A 205 -33.08 -5.67 11.89
C SER A 205 -34.05 -4.48 11.92
N GLU A 206 -33.56 -3.24 11.74
CA GLU A 206 -34.43 -2.05 11.68
C GLU A 206 -35.34 -2.07 10.45
N ILE A 207 -34.83 -2.46 9.28
CA ILE A 207 -35.64 -2.62 8.07
C ILE A 207 -36.72 -3.68 8.29
N SER A 208 -36.37 -4.83 8.87
CA SER A 208 -37.32 -5.90 9.17
C SER A 208 -38.41 -5.43 10.14
N LYS A 209 -38.02 -4.67 11.17
CA LYS A 209 -38.96 -4.08 12.12
C LYS A 209 -39.89 -3.06 11.46
N ALA A 210 -39.35 -2.12 10.68
CA ALA A 210 -40.13 -1.13 9.95
C ALA A 210 -41.09 -1.79 8.95
N SER A 211 -40.66 -2.85 8.27
CA SER A 211 -41.51 -3.64 7.37
C SER A 211 -42.66 -4.32 8.11
N SER A 212 -42.41 -4.83 9.32
CA SER A 212 -43.44 -5.42 10.18
C SER A 212 -44.46 -4.37 10.62
N GLU A 213 -43.98 -3.22 11.12
CA GLU A 213 -44.84 -2.10 11.57
C GLU A 213 -45.67 -1.52 10.41
N LEU A 214 -45.08 -1.42 9.22
CA LEU A 214 -45.80 -1.02 8.01
C LEU A 214 -46.87 -2.06 7.63
N SER A 215 -46.56 -3.34 7.73
CA SER A 215 -47.53 -4.41 7.43
C SER A 215 -48.72 -4.36 8.40
N GLU A 216 -48.47 -4.21 9.70
CA GLU A 216 -49.52 -4.04 10.71
C GLU A 216 -50.35 -2.77 10.44
N SER A 217 -49.71 -1.68 10.03
CA SER A 217 -50.40 -0.43 9.67
C SER A 217 -51.29 -0.60 8.43
N ILE A 218 -50.80 -1.29 7.40
CA ILE A 218 -51.58 -1.61 6.19
C ILE A 218 -52.78 -2.49 6.55
N GLU A 219 -52.59 -3.50 7.40
CA GLU A 219 -53.67 -4.39 7.84
C GLU A 219 -54.74 -3.62 8.59
N LYS A 220 -54.34 -2.73 9.51
CA LYS A 220 -55.28 -1.86 10.23
C LYS A 220 -56.04 -0.90 9.31
N VAL A 221 -55.36 -0.28 8.33
CA VAL A 221 -56.03 0.56 7.33
C VAL A 221 -57.01 -0.27 6.49
N SER A 222 -56.67 -1.51 6.14
CA SER A 222 -57.58 -2.43 5.44
C SER A 222 -58.82 -2.77 6.27
N GLU A 223 -58.64 -3.02 7.57
CA GLU A 223 -59.76 -3.21 8.51
C GLU A 223 -60.64 -1.95 8.61
N ASP A 224 -60.02 -0.77 8.75
CA ASP A 224 -60.73 0.52 8.80
C ASP A 224 -61.51 0.78 7.50
N VAL A 225 -60.92 0.51 6.34
CA VAL A 225 -61.60 0.62 5.03
C VAL A 225 -62.79 -0.34 4.98
N THR A 226 -62.64 -1.58 5.46
CA THR A 226 -63.73 -2.56 5.50
C THR A 226 -64.86 -2.08 6.42
N ALA A 227 -64.53 -1.50 7.58
CA ALA A 227 -65.49 -0.94 8.51
C ALA A 227 -66.21 0.30 7.94
N VAL A 228 -65.49 1.19 7.24
CA VAL A 228 -66.08 2.32 6.52
C VAL A 228 -67.02 1.82 5.43
N ASN A 229 -66.62 0.83 4.63
CA ASN A 229 -67.46 0.29 3.58
C ASN A 229 -68.75 -0.33 4.14
N THR A 230 -68.66 -1.05 5.26
CA THR A 230 -69.82 -1.59 5.99
C THR A 230 -70.75 -0.48 6.50
N ARG A 231 -70.20 0.64 7.00
CA ARG A 231 -70.99 1.82 7.40
C ARG A 231 -71.65 2.50 6.21
N VAL A 232 -70.95 2.61 5.07
CA VAL A 232 -71.51 3.16 3.83
C VAL A 232 -72.67 2.30 3.35
N ASP A 233 -72.53 0.98 3.36
CA ASP A 233 -73.61 0.05 3.01
C ASP A 233 -74.81 0.21 3.97
N SER A 234 -74.56 0.31 5.28
CA SER A 234 -75.60 0.57 6.28
C SER A 234 -76.30 1.93 6.07
N LEU A 235 -75.56 2.99 5.78
CA LEU A 235 -76.12 4.31 5.51
C LEU A 235 -76.93 4.33 4.20
N ALA A 236 -76.49 3.58 3.19
CA ALA A 236 -77.25 3.40 1.96
C ALA A 236 -78.59 2.67 2.23
N GLN A 237 -78.56 1.66 3.12
CA GLN A 237 -79.75 0.96 3.60
C GLN A 237 -80.69 1.90 4.37
N ASP A 238 -80.16 2.66 5.33
CA ASP A 238 -80.92 3.63 6.12
C ASP A 238 -81.57 4.71 5.24
N ALA A 239 -80.85 5.18 4.20
CA ALA A 239 -81.38 6.13 3.24
C ALA A 239 -82.51 5.53 2.38
N ALA A 240 -82.40 4.25 2.00
CA ALA A 240 -83.45 3.53 1.30
C ALA A 240 -84.70 3.33 2.18
N ASP A 241 -84.50 2.99 3.46
CA ASP A 241 -85.58 2.83 4.43
C ASP A 241 -86.28 4.16 4.74
N ALA A 242 -85.51 5.25 4.89
CA ALA A 242 -86.05 6.59 5.05
C ALA A 242 -86.87 7.03 3.83
N LYS A 243 -86.41 6.71 2.61
CA LYS A 243 -87.15 6.97 1.37
C LYS A 243 -88.45 6.16 1.30
N ALA A 244 -88.43 4.90 1.73
CA ALA A 244 -89.63 4.06 1.81
C ALA A 244 -90.62 4.59 2.85
N ALA A 245 -90.14 5.03 4.02
CA ALA A 245 -90.96 5.64 5.06
C ALA A 245 -91.57 6.97 4.60
N ALA A 246 -90.82 7.81 3.89
CA ALA A 246 -91.32 9.06 3.30
C ALA A 246 -92.42 8.78 2.26
N LYS A 247 -92.24 7.77 1.40
CA LYS A 247 -93.28 7.35 0.45
C LYS A 247 -94.53 6.84 1.17
N ALA A 248 -94.37 6.04 2.22
CA ALA A 248 -95.49 5.56 3.02
C ALA A 248 -96.24 6.69 3.73
N ALA A 249 -95.53 7.72 4.20
CA ALA A 249 -96.14 8.92 4.78
C ALA A 249 -96.91 9.73 3.73
N GLU A 250 -96.37 9.89 2.53
CA GLU A 250 -97.03 10.55 1.39
C GLU A 250 -98.32 9.81 0.98
N ASP A 251 -98.27 8.48 0.91
CA ASP A 251 -99.44 7.64 0.61
C ASP A 251 -100.52 7.80 1.69
N LYS A 252 -100.11 7.91 2.96
CA LYS A 252 -101.01 8.11 4.11
C LYS A 252 -101.61 9.51 4.16
N VAL A 253 -100.86 10.54 3.74
CA VAL A 253 -101.38 11.90 3.54
C VAL A 253 -102.40 11.93 2.41
N THR A 254 -102.14 11.18 1.34
CA THR A 254 -103.09 11.03 0.21
C THR A 254 -104.37 10.32 0.66
N GLU A 255 -104.26 9.27 1.48
CA GLU A 255 -105.40 8.57 2.08
C GLU A 255 -106.19 9.46 3.05
N LEU A 256 -105.50 10.22 3.91
CA LEU A 256 -106.12 11.21 4.80
C LEU A 256 -106.83 12.31 4.01
N SER A 257 -106.24 12.80 2.93
CA SER A 257 -106.87 13.79 2.04
C SER A 257 -108.15 13.24 1.44
N ALA A 258 -108.14 12.00 0.93
CA ALA A 258 -109.34 11.35 0.41
C ALA A 258 -110.41 11.14 1.49
N ASN A 259 -110.01 10.87 2.74
CA ASN A 259 -110.92 10.71 3.87
C ASN A 259 -111.51 12.05 4.34
N VAL A 260 -110.72 13.13 4.30
CA VAL A 260 -111.18 14.51 4.53
C VAL A 260 -112.17 14.93 3.44
N ASP A 261 -111.88 14.67 2.17
CA ASP A 261 -112.79 14.97 1.06
C ASP A 261 -114.12 14.21 1.18
N SER A 262 -114.07 12.95 1.64
CA SER A 262 -115.27 12.16 1.97
C SER A 262 -116.07 12.76 3.14
N LYS A 263 -115.40 13.20 4.21
CA LYS A 263 -116.04 13.86 5.37
C LYS A 263 -116.61 15.23 5.04
N VAL A 264 -115.95 15.99 4.17
CA VAL A 264 -116.46 17.28 3.63
C VAL A 264 -117.72 17.04 2.81
N LYS A 265 -117.77 15.93 2.06
CA LYS A 265 -118.97 15.51 1.33
C LYS A 265 -120.12 15.10 2.26
N GLU A 266 -119.85 14.35 3.33
CA GLU A 266 -120.84 14.04 4.38
C GLU A 266 -121.36 15.30 5.11
N ALA A 267 -120.48 16.28 5.37
CA ALA A 267 -120.87 17.56 5.98
C ALA A 267 -121.74 18.43 5.05
N LYS A 268 -121.48 18.35 3.74
CA LYS A 268 -122.29 19.02 2.70
C LYS A 268 -123.68 18.38 2.58
N ASP A 269 -123.74 17.05 2.60
CA ASP A 269 -125.01 16.29 2.61
C ASP A 269 -125.84 16.53 3.90
N ALA A 270 -125.18 16.81 5.03
CA ALA A 270 -125.84 17.20 6.28
C ALA A 270 -126.36 18.66 6.26
N ALA A 271 -125.67 19.57 5.58
CA ALA A 271 -126.12 20.95 5.37
C ALA A 271 -127.34 21.02 4.43
N ASP A 272 -127.40 20.17 3.41
CA ASP A 272 -128.53 20.08 2.48
C ASP A 272 -129.78 19.51 3.17
N LYS A 273 -129.64 18.59 4.14
CA LYS A 273 -130.74 18.11 5.00
C LYS A 273 -131.22 19.13 6.04
N ALA A 274 -130.38 20.08 6.45
CA ALA A 274 -130.77 21.17 7.35
C ALA A 274 -131.55 22.28 6.62
N LYS A 275 -131.30 22.47 5.32
CA LYS A 275 -132.04 23.40 4.45
C LYS A 275 -133.46 22.89 4.15
N ASP A 276 -133.60 21.58 3.89
CA ASP A 276 -134.89 20.92 3.59
C ASP A 276 -135.86 20.85 4.82
N ALA A 277 -135.34 21.07 6.03
CA ALA A 277 -136.12 21.18 7.27
C ALA A 277 -136.53 22.63 7.61
N ALA A 278 -135.85 23.64 7.07
CA ALA A 278 -136.17 25.06 7.26
C ALA A 278 -137.27 25.53 6.29
N ASP A 279 -137.33 24.95 5.08
CA ASP A 279 -138.32 25.30 4.05
C ASP A 279 -139.73 24.71 4.31
N LYS A 280 -139.87 23.80 5.30
CA LYS A 280 -141.17 23.25 5.76
C LYS A 280 -141.81 23.99 6.94
N ALA A 281 -141.24 25.12 7.38
CA ALA A 281 -141.69 25.85 8.57
C ALA A 281 -142.24 27.27 8.30
N VAL A 282 -142.31 27.73 7.04
CA VAL A 282 -142.71 29.13 6.73
C VAL A 282 -143.89 29.29 5.76
N ASP A 283 -144.45 28.21 5.19
CA ASP A 283 -145.65 28.34 4.34
C ASP A 283 -146.83 27.53 4.88
N ALA A 284 -147.91 28.24 5.20
CA ALA A 284 -149.26 27.78 5.59
C ALA A 284 -149.73 28.03 7.05
N ALA A 285 -149.45 29.20 7.59
CA ALA A 285 -150.37 29.89 8.53
C ALA A 285 -150.82 31.24 7.95
N SER A 286 -151.36 31.20 6.73
CA SER A 286 -152.12 32.30 6.14
C SER A 286 -153.54 31.84 5.85
N LYS A 287 -154.38 31.96 6.89
CA LYS A 287 -155.79 32.37 6.86
C LYS A 287 -156.77 31.41 6.17
N ILE A 288 -157.69 30.77 6.92
CA ILE A 288 -158.99 31.35 7.33
C ILE A 288 -159.76 31.84 6.09
N ASP A 289 -160.81 31.13 5.67
CA ASP A 289 -162.16 31.50 6.14
C ASP A 289 -163.27 30.46 5.87
N ALA A 290 -164.23 30.46 6.80
CA ALA A 290 -165.64 30.07 6.70
C ALA A 290 -166.08 28.62 6.37
N VAL A 291 -166.40 27.93 7.47
CA VAL A 291 -167.59 27.10 7.73
C VAL A 291 -168.81 27.43 6.84
N ALA A 292 -169.38 26.44 6.16
CA ALA A 292 -170.72 25.90 6.43
C ALA A 292 -171.30 25.12 5.23
N ASP A 293 -171.85 23.95 5.58
CA ASP A 293 -172.92 23.24 4.89
C ASP A 293 -172.65 22.50 3.57
N LYS A 294 -172.38 21.21 3.79
CA LYS A 294 -173.30 20.12 3.44
C LYS A 294 -173.96 20.17 2.06
N ALA A 295 -173.54 19.18 1.30
CA ALA A 295 -174.36 18.28 0.49
C ALA A 295 -174.93 18.84 -0.82
N ASP A 296 -174.35 18.38 -1.94
CA ASP A 296 -175.03 17.29 -2.64
C ASP A 296 -174.05 16.39 -3.41
N LYS A 297 -174.53 15.17 -3.61
CA LYS A 297 -173.85 13.94 -4.00
C LYS A 297 -173.41 13.90 -5.47
N ALA A 298 -172.43 13.01 -5.69
CA ALA A 298 -172.35 12.02 -6.78
C ALA A 298 -172.28 12.54 -8.25
N SER A 299 -171.36 12.06 -9.07
CA SER A 299 -171.25 10.64 -9.39
C SER A 299 -170.14 10.41 -10.41
N LYS A 300 -169.37 9.35 -10.13
CA LYS A 300 -168.89 8.29 -11.05
C LYS A 300 -168.02 8.67 -12.28
N GLY A 301 -166.83 8.05 -12.29
CA GLY A 301 -166.63 6.85 -13.12
C GLY A 301 -165.84 6.96 -14.43
N VAL A 302 -164.57 6.53 -14.38
CA VAL A 302 -163.94 5.45 -15.17
C VAL A 302 -164.04 5.42 -16.71
N ALA A 303 -162.83 5.29 -17.31
CA ALA A 303 -162.42 4.58 -18.53
C ALA A 303 -162.52 5.23 -19.93
N GLY A 304 -161.36 5.26 -20.60
CA GLY A 304 -161.18 4.47 -21.82
C GLY A 304 -161.03 5.20 -23.16
N LEU A 305 -159.81 5.16 -23.70
CA LEU A 305 -159.46 4.87 -25.11
C LEU A 305 -159.78 5.89 -26.22
N THR A 306 -158.68 6.43 -26.79
CA THR A 306 -158.28 6.24 -28.20
C THR A 306 -159.21 6.73 -29.34
N LYS A 307 -158.87 7.87 -29.98
CA LYS A 307 -158.35 7.97 -31.37
C LYS A 307 -158.32 9.42 -31.91
N ALA A 308 -157.31 9.64 -32.76
CA ALA A 308 -157.18 10.64 -33.82
C ALA A 308 -156.83 12.07 -33.38
N LEU A 309 -155.66 12.63 -33.73
CA LEU A 309 -154.97 12.68 -35.03
C LEU A 309 -155.81 13.37 -36.12
N GLU A 310 -155.88 14.70 -36.08
CA GLU A 310 -155.88 15.58 -37.26
C GLU A 310 -155.86 17.06 -36.85
N LYS A 311 -154.68 17.70 -36.91
CA LYS A 311 -154.44 19.03 -37.55
C LYS A 311 -153.07 19.61 -37.15
N VAL A 312 -152.11 19.40 -38.06
CA VAL A 312 -150.74 19.93 -38.09
C VAL A 312 -150.66 21.00 -39.19
N ALA A 313 -151.28 22.17 -39.01
CA ALA A 313 -151.16 23.25 -40.01
C ALA A 313 -151.12 24.69 -39.46
N GLU A 314 -151.19 24.91 -38.15
CA GLU A 314 -151.12 26.26 -37.55
C GLU A 314 -149.84 26.50 -36.72
N GLN A 315 -148.96 25.51 -36.53
CA GLN A 315 -147.78 25.61 -35.65
C GLN A 315 -146.56 26.35 -36.24
N SER A 316 -146.46 26.59 -37.57
CA SER A 316 -145.25 27.23 -38.14
C SER A 316 -145.30 28.76 -38.17
N ALA A 317 -146.49 29.38 -38.09
CA ALA A 317 -146.62 30.85 -38.05
C ALA A 317 -146.30 31.43 -36.66
N LEU A 318 -146.47 30.66 -35.57
CA LEU A 318 -146.18 31.11 -34.21
C LEU A 318 -144.69 31.06 -33.83
N ALA A 319 -143.86 30.28 -34.52
CA ALA A 319 -142.42 30.19 -34.20
C ALA A 319 -141.59 31.41 -34.64
N ALA A 320 -142.04 32.15 -35.65
CA ALA A 320 -141.38 33.39 -36.09
C ALA A 320 -141.69 34.59 -35.17
N ALA A 321 -142.88 34.59 -34.55
CA ALA A 321 -143.28 35.60 -33.58
C ALA A 321 -142.54 35.43 -32.23
N GLU A 322 -142.32 34.20 -31.77
CA GLU A 322 -141.58 33.92 -30.51
C GLU A 322 -140.12 34.42 -30.54
N ASN A 323 -139.42 34.28 -31.68
CA ASN A 323 -138.03 34.79 -31.81
C ASN A 323 -137.94 36.33 -31.82
N ALA A 324 -138.99 37.03 -32.26
CA ALA A 324 -139.02 38.49 -32.22
C ALA A 324 -139.19 39.01 -30.78
N GLN A 325 -139.84 38.22 -29.90
CA GLN A 325 -139.99 38.54 -28.47
C GLN A 325 -138.67 38.42 -27.71
N ALA A 326 -137.87 37.38 -27.99
CA ALA A 326 -136.56 37.21 -27.35
C ALA A 326 -135.56 38.33 -27.70
N LEU A 327 -135.71 38.98 -28.87
CA LEU A 327 -134.78 40.02 -29.33
C LEU A 327 -135.16 41.44 -28.85
N ASN A 328 -136.46 41.75 -28.76
CA ASN A 328 -136.97 43.10 -28.50
C ASN A 328 -137.64 43.26 -27.11
N GLY A 329 -137.85 42.18 -26.36
CA GLY A 329 -138.58 42.21 -25.09
C GLY A 329 -140.10 42.33 -25.29
N PHE A 330 -140.85 42.26 -24.18
CA PHE A 330 -142.30 42.41 -24.12
C PHE A 330 -142.71 42.93 -22.73
N LYS A 331 -143.86 43.62 -22.65
CA LYS A 331 -144.41 44.14 -21.38
C LYS A 331 -145.77 43.53 -21.08
N GLU A 332 -146.22 43.72 -19.85
CA GLU A 332 -147.57 43.34 -19.43
C GLU A 332 -148.62 43.97 -20.37
N ASN A 333 -149.59 43.15 -20.78
CA ASN A 333 -150.63 43.42 -21.78
C ASN A 333 -150.22 43.36 -23.26
N ASP A 334 -148.97 43.04 -23.60
CA ASP A 334 -148.61 42.73 -25.00
C ASP A 334 -149.12 41.33 -25.40
N GLU A 335 -149.43 41.12 -26.68
CA GLU A 335 -149.66 39.76 -27.19
C GLU A 335 -148.33 39.01 -27.28
N ILE A 336 -148.26 37.89 -26.56
CA ILE A 336 -147.08 37.05 -26.47
C ILE A 336 -147.36 35.64 -26.95
N VAL A 337 -146.36 35.03 -27.57
CA VAL A 337 -146.37 33.60 -27.88
C VAL A 337 -145.85 32.87 -26.66
N VAL A 338 -146.68 31.99 -26.10
CA VAL A 338 -146.24 31.07 -25.05
C VAL A 338 -146.32 29.64 -25.54
N THR A 339 -145.26 28.91 -25.23
CA THR A 339 -145.16 27.48 -25.48
C THR A 339 -145.58 26.76 -24.21
N ASP A 340 -146.64 25.94 -24.28
CA ASP A 340 -147.08 25.18 -23.13
C ASP A 340 -146.14 24.00 -22.82
N LYS A 341 -146.37 23.34 -21.68
CA LYS A 341 -145.60 22.17 -21.20
C LYS A 341 -145.65 20.94 -22.11
N ASN A 342 -146.43 20.98 -23.19
CA ASN A 342 -146.50 19.94 -24.21
C ASN A 342 -145.89 20.37 -25.57
N GLY A 343 -145.25 21.54 -25.64
CA GLY A 343 -144.57 22.05 -26.83
C GLY A 343 -145.51 22.69 -27.87
N ILE A 344 -146.77 22.98 -27.51
CA ILE A 344 -147.75 23.60 -28.39
C ILE A 344 -147.68 25.12 -28.21
N LYS A 345 -147.42 25.84 -29.30
CA LYS A 345 -147.39 27.32 -29.30
C LYS A 345 -148.80 27.91 -29.36
N SER A 346 -149.10 28.89 -28.51
CA SER A 346 -150.35 29.65 -28.51
C SER A 346 -150.10 31.14 -28.22
N VAL A 347 -150.99 32.02 -28.68
CA VAL A 347 -150.93 33.46 -28.35
C VAL A 347 -151.78 33.71 -27.10
N LYS A 348 -151.20 34.40 -26.12
CA LYS A 348 -151.94 34.98 -24.98
C LYS A 348 -151.51 36.42 -24.76
N THR A 349 -152.27 37.16 -23.97
CA THR A 349 -151.86 38.48 -23.48
C THR A 349 -150.93 38.31 -22.27
N ALA A 350 -149.76 38.96 -22.26
CA ALA A 350 -148.80 38.90 -21.17
C ALA A 350 -149.39 39.41 -19.86
N THR A 351 -149.30 38.60 -18.79
CA THR A 351 -149.62 39.03 -17.42
C THR A 351 -148.37 39.56 -16.72
N THR A 352 -148.53 40.20 -15.56
CA THR A 352 -147.40 40.66 -14.73
C THR A 352 -146.43 39.50 -14.42
N GLU A 353 -146.96 38.31 -14.10
CA GLU A 353 -146.16 37.11 -13.88
C GLU A 353 -145.33 36.68 -15.11
N ASP A 354 -145.83 36.91 -16.33
CA ASP A 354 -145.11 36.51 -17.55
C ASP A 354 -143.87 37.38 -17.81
N VAL A 355 -143.89 38.65 -17.42
CA VAL A 355 -142.73 39.55 -17.48
C VAL A 355 -141.71 39.19 -16.41
N GLU A 356 -142.17 38.78 -15.23
CA GLU A 356 -141.29 38.41 -14.11
C GLU A 356 -140.62 37.03 -14.30
N GLN A 357 -141.22 36.12 -15.08
CA GLN A 357 -140.62 34.82 -15.39
C GLN A 357 -139.77 34.80 -16.66
N ASP A 358 -139.70 35.90 -17.42
CA ASP A 358 -138.79 36.02 -18.56
C ASP A 358 -137.32 36.09 -18.10
N GLU A 359 -136.43 35.42 -18.83
CA GLU A 359 -135.00 35.29 -18.48
C GLU A 359 -134.26 36.65 -18.42
N PHE A 360 -134.84 37.69 -19.04
CA PHE A 360 -134.35 39.07 -19.01
C PHE A 360 -135.36 40.07 -18.42
N GLY A 361 -136.39 39.60 -17.71
CA GLY A 361 -137.40 40.44 -17.05
C GLY A 361 -138.23 41.30 -18.02
N GLY A 362 -138.44 40.84 -19.26
CA GLY A 362 -139.20 41.53 -20.30
C GLY A 362 -138.44 42.58 -21.12
N LEU A 363 -137.15 42.82 -20.84
CA LEU A 363 -136.37 43.93 -21.44
C LEU A 363 -135.64 43.56 -22.75
N GLY A 364 -135.54 42.27 -23.10
CA GLY A 364 -134.89 41.79 -24.33
C GLY A 364 -133.37 42.05 -24.41
N LEU A 365 -132.69 41.30 -25.29
CA LEU A 365 -131.23 41.34 -25.46
C LEU A 365 -130.66 42.71 -25.90
N LYS A 366 -131.48 43.59 -26.48
CA LYS A 366 -131.06 44.94 -26.91
C LYS A 366 -130.85 45.93 -25.76
N GLU A 367 -131.56 45.78 -24.64
CA GLU A 367 -131.51 46.74 -23.53
C GLU A 367 -130.46 46.35 -22.47
N VAL A 368 -130.08 45.07 -22.39
CA VAL A 368 -128.95 44.58 -21.55
C VAL A 368 -127.59 45.12 -22.04
N ALA A 369 -127.45 45.39 -23.35
CA ALA A 369 -126.23 45.96 -23.93
C ALA A 369 -125.96 47.42 -23.52
N ALA A 370 -126.94 48.13 -22.94
CA ALA A 370 -126.82 49.54 -22.55
C ALA A 370 -126.32 49.76 -21.10
N LYS A 371 -126.01 48.71 -20.32
CA LYS A 371 -125.52 48.82 -18.93
C LYS A 371 -124.01 48.58 -18.74
N HIS A 372 -123.21 48.53 -19.79
CA HIS A 372 -121.76 48.29 -19.68
C HIS A 372 -120.94 49.59 -19.64
N ASP A 373 -120.90 50.25 -18.48
CA ASP A 373 -120.06 51.44 -18.20
C ASP A 373 -119.07 51.24 -17.02
N GLN A 374 -118.84 50.00 -16.57
CA GLN A 374 -117.90 49.69 -15.48
C GLN A 374 -116.52 49.16 -15.96
N SER A 375 -116.31 48.98 -17.28
CA SER A 375 -115.15 48.26 -17.84
C SER A 375 -113.90 49.12 -18.14
N LEU A 376 -113.90 50.43 -17.87
CA LEU A 376 -112.75 51.30 -18.17
C LEU A 376 -111.83 51.61 -16.97
N ALA A 377 -112.28 51.41 -15.72
CA ALA A 377 -111.48 51.69 -14.53
C ALA A 377 -110.45 50.58 -14.22
N ASP A 378 -110.81 49.31 -14.44
CA ASP A 378 -109.92 48.17 -14.17
C ASP A 378 -108.79 48.03 -15.19
N LEU A 379 -108.97 48.51 -16.43
CA LEU A 379 -107.93 48.49 -17.47
C LEU A 379 -106.76 49.44 -17.15
N THR A 380 -107.00 50.51 -16.39
CA THR A 380 -105.96 51.48 -15.98
C THR A 380 -105.13 50.94 -14.81
N ALA A 381 -105.75 50.21 -13.88
CA ALA A 381 -105.05 49.56 -12.76
C ALA A 381 -104.18 48.37 -13.22
N GLU A 382 -104.62 47.62 -14.22
CA GLU A 382 -103.85 46.51 -14.80
C GLU A 382 -102.66 47.01 -15.65
N THR A 383 -102.79 48.17 -16.31
CA THR A 383 -101.69 48.81 -17.03
C THR A 383 -100.58 49.31 -16.09
N GLU A 384 -100.93 49.86 -14.93
CA GLU A 384 -99.94 50.27 -13.91
C GLU A 384 -99.30 49.06 -13.19
N ARG A 385 -100.02 47.95 -12.98
CA ARG A 385 -99.41 46.70 -12.50
C ARG A 385 -98.44 46.10 -13.52
N ALA A 386 -98.82 46.07 -14.80
CA ALA A 386 -97.96 45.59 -15.87
C ALA A 386 -96.71 46.46 -16.05
N LYS A 387 -96.85 47.79 -15.91
CA LYS A 387 -95.72 48.73 -15.92
C LYS A 387 -94.78 48.51 -14.73
N LYS A 388 -95.31 48.34 -13.52
CA LYS A 388 -94.51 48.05 -12.32
C LYS A 388 -93.80 46.68 -12.42
N ALA A 389 -94.45 45.68 -13.00
CA ALA A 389 -93.83 44.38 -13.28
C ALA A 389 -92.73 44.47 -14.36
N ALA A 390 -92.92 45.27 -15.40
CA ALA A 390 -91.91 45.51 -16.42
C ALA A 390 -90.69 46.28 -15.88
N GLU A 391 -90.91 47.26 -15.00
CA GLU A 391 -89.84 47.99 -14.29
C GLU A 391 -89.03 47.05 -13.37
N GLN A 392 -89.69 46.14 -12.63
CA GLN A 392 -89.02 45.13 -11.81
C GLN A 392 -88.25 44.10 -12.65
N ALA A 393 -88.77 43.70 -13.81
CA ALA A 393 -88.07 42.83 -14.74
C ALA A 393 -86.83 43.50 -15.37
N ALA A 394 -86.92 44.81 -15.67
CA ALA A 394 -85.79 45.58 -16.18
C ALA A 394 -84.67 45.71 -15.12
N LEU A 395 -85.02 45.94 -13.85
CA LEU A 395 -84.07 45.99 -12.75
C LEU A 395 -83.41 44.62 -12.49
N ALA A 396 -84.18 43.53 -12.54
CA ALA A 396 -83.61 42.18 -12.45
C ALA A 396 -82.65 41.85 -13.61
N ALA A 397 -82.92 42.35 -14.82
CA ALA A 397 -82.00 42.19 -15.95
C ALA A 397 -80.69 42.99 -15.76
N ILE A 398 -80.75 44.15 -15.11
CA ILE A 398 -79.58 44.97 -14.77
C ILE A 398 -78.74 44.27 -13.68
N GLU A 399 -79.38 43.72 -12.65
CA GLU A 399 -78.72 42.95 -11.58
C GLU A 399 -78.00 41.72 -12.16
N ASN A 400 -78.67 40.92 -13.00
CA ASN A 400 -78.04 39.79 -13.68
C ASN A 400 -76.88 40.24 -14.59
N ALA A 401 -76.98 41.42 -15.22
CA ALA A 401 -75.91 41.98 -16.04
C ALA A 401 -74.71 42.44 -15.18
N GLN A 402 -74.94 42.88 -13.94
CA GLN A 402 -73.89 43.20 -12.97
C GLN A 402 -73.19 41.93 -12.48
N GLU A 403 -73.93 40.86 -12.16
CA GLU A 403 -73.33 39.57 -11.81
C GLU A 403 -72.48 38.98 -12.96
N LEU A 404 -72.92 39.16 -14.22
CA LEU A 404 -72.21 38.67 -15.40
C LEU A 404 -70.96 39.49 -15.76
N ASN A 405 -71.03 40.83 -15.68
CA ASN A 405 -69.99 41.71 -16.21
C ASN A 405 -69.22 42.49 -15.13
N GLY A 406 -69.61 42.37 -13.86
CA GLY A 406 -69.01 43.09 -12.75
C GLY A 406 -69.54 44.51 -12.58
N PHE A 407 -69.13 45.13 -11.48
CA PHE A 407 -69.40 46.52 -11.14
C PHE A 407 -68.25 47.08 -10.29
N LYS A 408 -68.07 48.39 -10.30
CA LYS A 408 -67.04 49.09 -9.50
C LYS A 408 -67.65 50.19 -8.63
N ASP A 409 -66.85 50.72 -7.72
CA ASP A 409 -67.23 51.87 -6.89
C ASP A 409 -67.77 53.02 -7.76
N GLY A 410 -68.96 53.52 -7.42
CA GLY A 410 -69.67 54.55 -8.17
C GLY A 410 -70.54 54.08 -9.35
N ASP A 411 -70.54 52.79 -9.72
CA ASP A 411 -71.49 52.26 -10.69
C ASP A 411 -72.92 52.20 -10.09
N GLU A 412 -73.94 52.22 -10.94
CA GLU A 412 -75.31 51.96 -10.47
C GLU A 412 -75.49 50.46 -10.23
N ILE A 413 -75.88 50.09 -9.01
CA ILE A 413 -76.22 48.72 -8.61
C ILE A 413 -77.68 48.63 -8.20
N VAL A 414 -78.23 47.42 -8.36
CA VAL A 414 -79.60 47.12 -7.96
C VAL A 414 -79.60 46.73 -6.49
N GLU A 415 -80.48 47.34 -5.71
CA GLU A 415 -80.72 46.99 -4.31
C GLU A 415 -82.18 46.57 -4.15
N THR A 416 -82.40 45.49 -3.40
CA THR A 416 -83.73 44.97 -3.08
C THR A 416 -84.05 45.35 -1.64
N ASP A 417 -85.17 46.05 -1.42
CA ASP A 417 -85.62 46.39 -0.08
C ASP A 417 -86.31 45.20 0.65
N ASP A 418 -86.66 45.40 1.93
CA ASP A 418 -87.27 44.38 2.78
C ASP A 418 -88.65 43.89 2.27
N ASP A 419 -89.30 44.66 1.38
CA ASP A 419 -90.58 44.34 0.76
C ASP A 419 -90.41 43.63 -0.61
N GLY A 420 -89.17 43.36 -1.02
CA GLY A 420 -88.84 42.67 -2.28
C GLY A 420 -88.91 43.58 -3.52
N VAL A 421 -88.93 44.90 -3.33
CA VAL A 421 -88.97 45.89 -4.41
C VAL A 421 -87.55 46.29 -4.78
N LYS A 422 -87.19 46.11 -6.05
CA LYS A 422 -85.87 46.50 -6.58
C LYS A 422 -85.84 48.00 -6.87
N SER A 423 -84.71 48.63 -6.56
CA SER A 423 -84.38 50.03 -6.87
C SER A 423 -82.90 50.17 -7.25
N THR A 424 -82.48 51.34 -7.73
CA THR A 424 -81.08 51.60 -8.08
C THR A 424 -80.43 52.57 -7.10
N ARG A 425 -79.19 52.26 -6.71
CA ARG A 425 -78.31 53.18 -5.98
C ARG A 425 -76.88 53.10 -6.52
N LYS A 426 -75.99 53.94 -6.01
CA LYS A 426 -74.56 53.89 -6.35
C LYS A 426 -73.85 52.84 -5.49
N ALA A 427 -73.01 52.02 -6.11
CA ALA A 427 -72.12 51.09 -5.44
C ALA A 427 -71.06 51.87 -4.67
N THR A 428 -70.73 51.36 -3.49
CA THR A 428 -69.63 51.82 -2.65
C THR A 428 -68.48 50.80 -2.73
N GLN A 429 -67.28 51.20 -2.36
CA GLN A 429 -66.15 50.26 -2.25
C GLN A 429 -66.46 49.08 -1.31
N ALA A 430 -67.26 49.29 -0.27
CA ALA A 430 -67.68 48.20 0.61
C ALA A 430 -68.60 47.18 -0.09
N ASP A 431 -69.39 47.61 -1.08
CA ASP A 431 -70.21 46.71 -1.90
C ASP A 431 -69.33 45.89 -2.86
N VAL A 432 -68.30 46.51 -3.44
CA VAL A 432 -67.30 45.81 -4.28
C VAL A 432 -66.55 44.77 -3.48
N ASP A 433 -66.12 45.11 -2.26
CA ASP A 433 -65.37 44.20 -1.38
C ASP A 433 -66.25 43.08 -0.79
N ALA A 434 -67.55 43.33 -0.63
CA ALA A 434 -68.53 42.35 -0.14
C ALA A 434 -69.07 41.42 -1.24
N ASP A 435 -68.88 41.77 -2.52
CA ASP A 435 -69.20 40.91 -3.65
C ASP A 435 -68.33 39.64 -3.65
N GLY A 436 -68.94 38.50 -3.98
CA GLY A 436 -68.26 37.20 -3.95
C GLY A 436 -67.06 37.09 -4.88
N PHE A 437 -66.95 37.97 -5.88
CA PHE A 437 -65.83 38.06 -6.83
C PHE A 437 -65.15 39.42 -6.82
N GLY A 438 -65.34 40.24 -5.78
CA GLY A 438 -64.70 41.55 -5.68
C GLY A 438 -65.16 42.54 -6.75
N GLY A 439 -66.39 42.44 -7.25
CA GLY A 439 -66.96 43.29 -8.30
C GLY A 439 -66.47 42.96 -9.72
N LEU A 440 -65.69 41.89 -9.91
CA LEU A 440 -65.16 41.50 -11.22
C LEU A 440 -66.22 40.91 -12.16
N GLY A 441 -67.23 40.26 -11.59
CA GLY A 441 -68.26 39.54 -12.35
C GLY A 441 -67.76 38.23 -12.99
N LEU A 442 -68.71 37.38 -13.36
CA LEU A 442 -68.41 36.00 -13.78
C LEU A 442 -67.52 35.92 -15.03
N LYS A 443 -67.64 36.84 -15.99
CA LYS A 443 -66.82 36.81 -17.22
C LYS A 443 -65.34 37.05 -16.94
N GLU A 444 -65.04 38.02 -16.10
CA GLU A 444 -63.65 38.38 -15.80
C GLU A 444 -62.98 37.31 -14.95
N VAL A 445 -63.73 36.72 -14.01
CA VAL A 445 -63.27 35.55 -13.23
C VAL A 445 -62.98 34.35 -14.12
N VAL A 446 -63.82 34.06 -15.11
CA VAL A 446 -63.59 32.98 -16.07
C VAL A 446 -62.36 33.27 -16.94
N ALA A 447 -62.16 34.51 -17.39
CA ALA A 447 -60.98 34.90 -18.14
C ALA A 447 -59.68 34.71 -17.31
N ALA A 448 -59.70 35.10 -16.03
CA ALA A 448 -58.59 34.88 -15.12
C ALA A 448 -58.33 33.37 -14.85
N HIS A 449 -59.39 32.56 -14.77
CA HIS A 449 -59.24 31.10 -14.67
C HIS A 449 -58.67 30.47 -15.95
N ASP A 450 -59.07 30.92 -17.13
CA ASP A 450 -58.52 30.45 -18.41
C ASP A 450 -57.02 30.78 -18.52
N GLU A 451 -56.60 31.98 -18.09
CA GLU A 451 -55.19 32.37 -18.02
C GLU A 451 -54.41 31.48 -17.03
N ALA A 452 -54.94 31.28 -15.82
CA ALA A 452 -54.32 30.41 -14.81
C ALA A 452 -54.23 28.94 -15.25
N LEU A 453 -55.22 28.43 -16.00
CA LEU A 453 -55.20 27.09 -16.59
C LEU A 453 -54.15 26.99 -17.70
N GLY A 454 -53.96 28.06 -18.48
CA GLY A 454 -52.89 28.18 -19.46
C GLY A 454 -51.51 28.07 -18.80
N ASP A 455 -51.25 28.90 -17.79
CA ASP A 455 -50.00 28.91 -17.02
C ASP A 455 -49.71 27.55 -16.35
N LEU A 456 -50.75 26.93 -15.78
CA LEU A 456 -50.64 25.60 -15.16
C LEU A 456 -50.31 24.53 -16.21
N THR A 457 -50.89 24.62 -17.41
CA THR A 457 -50.60 23.70 -18.51
C THR A 457 -49.16 23.83 -18.99
N GLU A 458 -48.65 25.06 -19.10
CA GLU A 458 -47.25 25.31 -19.44
C GLU A 458 -46.31 24.74 -18.37
N THR A 459 -46.59 24.98 -17.10
CA THR A 459 -45.83 24.42 -15.96
C THR A 459 -45.83 22.89 -15.97
N VAL A 460 -46.98 22.26 -16.24
CA VAL A 460 -47.09 20.80 -16.32
C VAL A 460 -46.31 20.24 -17.51
N ASN A 461 -46.29 20.93 -18.65
CA ASN A 461 -45.47 20.54 -19.80
C ASN A 461 -43.97 20.66 -19.49
N GLU A 462 -43.52 21.75 -18.88
CA GLU A 462 -42.13 21.91 -18.44
C GLU A 462 -41.70 20.81 -17.47
N ASN A 463 -42.57 20.49 -16.49
CA ASN A 463 -42.33 19.39 -15.56
C ASN A 463 -42.29 18.02 -16.26
N SER A 464 -43.12 17.81 -17.28
CA SER A 464 -43.12 16.58 -18.08
C SER A 464 -41.83 16.45 -18.88
N GLU A 465 -41.34 17.53 -19.50
CA GLU A 465 -40.04 17.55 -20.18
C GLU A 465 -38.88 17.35 -19.20
N ALA A 466 -38.95 17.93 -18.01
CA ALA A 466 -37.96 17.72 -16.95
C ALA A 466 -37.91 16.25 -16.50
N LEU A 467 -39.08 15.62 -16.32
CA LEU A 467 -39.19 14.19 -16.00
C LEU A 467 -38.58 13.31 -17.10
N VAL A 468 -38.81 13.64 -18.37
CA VAL A 468 -38.19 12.92 -19.50
C VAL A 468 -36.66 13.04 -19.45
N LYS A 469 -36.13 14.26 -19.24
CA LYS A 469 -34.68 14.48 -19.08
C LYS A 469 -34.12 13.73 -17.87
N THR A 470 -34.85 13.69 -16.75
CA THR A 470 -34.46 12.89 -15.57
C THR A 470 -34.41 11.40 -15.90
N ALA A 471 -35.39 10.87 -16.65
CA ALA A 471 -35.39 9.47 -17.07
C ALA A 471 -34.21 9.14 -18.01
N GLU A 472 -33.85 10.04 -18.92
CA GLU A 472 -32.66 9.89 -19.77
C GLU A 472 -31.36 9.83 -18.95
N VAL A 473 -31.21 10.71 -17.95
CA VAL A 473 -30.07 10.71 -17.03
C VAL A 473 -30.02 9.42 -16.20
N VAL A 474 -31.16 8.97 -15.69
CA VAL A 474 -31.24 7.70 -14.93
C VAL A 474 -30.84 6.51 -15.80
N ASN A 475 -31.26 6.49 -17.07
CA ASN A 475 -30.87 5.44 -18.02
C ASN A 475 -29.36 5.46 -18.30
N ALA A 476 -28.75 6.65 -18.44
CA ALA A 476 -27.29 6.79 -18.59
C ALA A 476 -26.55 6.29 -17.35
N ILE A 477 -26.98 6.68 -16.14
CA ILE A 477 -26.42 6.20 -14.88
C ILE A 477 -26.53 4.68 -14.76
N SER A 478 -27.66 4.10 -15.19
CA SER A 478 -27.87 2.65 -15.17
C SER A 478 -26.89 1.93 -16.12
N ALA A 479 -26.62 2.49 -17.30
CA ALA A 479 -25.60 1.97 -18.21
C ALA A 479 -24.20 2.03 -17.59
N ASP A 480 -23.84 3.14 -16.94
CA ASP A 480 -22.55 3.31 -16.26
C ASP A 480 -22.38 2.32 -15.09
N VAL A 481 -23.43 2.11 -14.29
CA VAL A 481 -23.43 1.12 -13.19
C VAL A 481 -23.21 -0.30 -13.73
N ASN A 482 -23.85 -0.65 -14.85
CA ASN A 482 -23.66 -1.96 -15.48
C ASN A 482 -22.24 -2.11 -16.05
N ALA A 483 -21.66 -1.06 -16.64
CA ALA A 483 -20.28 -1.06 -17.10
C ALA A 483 -19.30 -1.23 -15.92
N ASN A 484 -19.52 -0.52 -14.81
CA ASN A 484 -18.73 -0.65 -13.59
C ASN A 484 -18.82 -2.07 -13.01
N LYS A 485 -20.01 -2.68 -13.00
CA LYS A 485 -20.19 -4.07 -12.56
C LYS A 485 -19.38 -5.05 -13.41
N ALA A 486 -19.37 -4.88 -14.74
CA ALA A 486 -18.58 -5.70 -15.64
C ALA A 486 -17.05 -5.50 -15.43
N ALA A 487 -16.62 -4.26 -15.18
CA ALA A 487 -15.23 -3.95 -14.86
C ALA A 487 -14.80 -4.57 -13.52
N ILE A 488 -15.67 -4.57 -12.51
CA ILE A 488 -15.42 -5.21 -11.21
C ILE A 488 -15.24 -6.72 -11.38
N GLU A 489 -16.11 -7.40 -12.13
CA GLU A 489 -15.95 -8.84 -12.37
C GLU A 489 -14.70 -9.18 -13.19
N THR A 490 -14.33 -8.32 -14.15
CA THR A 490 -13.06 -8.44 -14.88
C THR A 490 -11.87 -8.30 -13.93
N ASN A 491 -11.87 -7.29 -13.05
CA ASN A 491 -10.83 -7.07 -12.07
C ASN A 491 -10.74 -8.21 -11.05
N LYS A 492 -11.87 -8.74 -10.59
CA LYS A 492 -11.94 -9.90 -9.70
C LYS A 492 -11.31 -11.14 -10.35
N THR A 493 -11.62 -11.38 -11.61
CA THR A 493 -11.02 -12.47 -12.40
C THR A 493 -9.51 -12.24 -12.57
N ALA A 494 -9.08 -11.02 -12.89
CA ALA A 494 -7.67 -10.68 -13.04
C ALA A 494 -6.88 -10.80 -11.71
N ILE A 495 -7.47 -10.43 -10.57
CA ILE A 495 -6.88 -10.62 -9.24
C ILE A 495 -6.78 -12.11 -8.92
N ALA A 496 -7.81 -12.91 -9.24
CA ALA A 496 -7.76 -14.36 -9.07
C ALA A 496 -6.70 -15.03 -9.96
N THR A 497 -6.39 -14.45 -11.13
CA THR A 497 -5.40 -14.99 -12.07
C THR A 497 -3.97 -14.47 -11.82
N LYS A 498 -3.79 -13.27 -11.27
CA LYS A 498 -2.49 -12.69 -10.86
C LYS A 498 -2.05 -13.06 -9.45
N ALA A 499 -2.93 -13.69 -8.67
CA ALA A 499 -2.51 -14.43 -7.49
C ALA A 499 -1.78 -15.70 -7.99
N ASP A 500 -0.51 -15.57 -8.33
CA ASP A 500 0.39 -16.69 -8.61
C ASP A 500 0.56 -17.50 -7.31
N LYS A 501 -0.45 -18.32 -7.02
CA LYS A 501 -0.41 -19.34 -6.00
C LYS A 501 0.82 -20.24 -6.18
N ALA A 502 1.30 -20.40 -7.42
CA ALA A 502 2.53 -21.10 -7.75
C ALA A 502 3.81 -20.43 -7.21
N ASP A 503 3.90 -19.10 -7.20
CA ASP A 503 5.09 -18.39 -6.71
C ASP A 503 5.11 -18.30 -5.18
N VAL A 504 3.94 -18.16 -4.56
CA VAL A 504 3.79 -18.25 -3.10
C VAL A 504 4.07 -19.68 -2.62
N ASP A 505 3.54 -20.70 -3.29
CA ASP A 505 3.78 -22.10 -2.94
C ASP A 505 5.28 -22.47 -3.12
N LYS A 506 5.96 -21.95 -4.17
CA LYS A 506 7.42 -22.09 -4.34
C LYS A 506 8.23 -21.36 -3.26
N LEU A 507 7.80 -20.18 -2.83
CA LEU A 507 8.45 -19.44 -1.74
C LEU A 507 8.28 -20.16 -0.39
N VAL A 508 7.12 -20.78 -0.16
CA VAL A 508 6.88 -21.62 1.03
C VAL A 508 7.79 -22.85 0.99
N GLU A 509 7.91 -23.52 -0.17
CA GLU A 509 8.79 -24.67 -0.35
C GLU A 509 10.28 -24.31 -0.17
N TYR A 510 10.71 -23.17 -0.73
CA TYR A 510 12.05 -22.62 -0.52
C TYR A 510 12.33 -22.28 0.95
N THR A 511 11.34 -21.71 1.65
CA THR A 511 11.45 -21.38 3.09
C THR A 511 11.55 -22.64 3.94
N ALA A 512 10.80 -23.70 3.62
CA ALA A 512 10.90 -24.99 4.29
C ALA A 512 12.27 -25.65 4.07
N ASP A 513 12.80 -25.60 2.84
CA ASP A 513 14.11 -26.16 2.50
C ASP A 513 15.26 -25.40 3.18
N MET A 514 15.15 -24.06 3.27
CA MET A 514 16.10 -23.26 4.05
C MET A 514 15.99 -23.55 5.55
N GLY A 515 14.78 -23.71 6.10
CA GLY A 515 14.59 -24.10 7.50
C GLY A 515 15.27 -25.43 7.83
N LYS A 516 15.19 -26.41 6.93
CA LYS A 516 15.90 -27.70 7.09
C LYS A 516 17.41 -27.52 7.04
N LYS A 517 17.95 -26.75 6.08
CA LYS A 517 19.40 -26.48 5.99
C LYS A 517 19.95 -25.74 7.21
N VAL A 518 19.20 -24.79 7.76
CA VAL A 518 19.59 -24.07 8.98
C VAL A 518 19.66 -25.03 10.17
N ASN A 519 18.70 -25.96 10.29
CA ASN A 519 18.74 -26.98 11.34
C ASN A 519 19.90 -27.96 11.15
N ASP A 520 20.12 -28.46 9.92
CA ASP A 520 21.25 -29.35 9.61
C ASP A 520 22.61 -28.66 9.91
N ILE A 521 22.73 -27.34 9.67
CA ILE A 521 23.90 -26.53 10.06
C ILE A 521 23.99 -26.39 11.59
N GLY A 522 22.87 -26.17 12.28
CA GLY A 522 22.83 -26.09 13.75
C GLY A 522 23.29 -27.38 14.44
N ASP A 523 22.87 -28.52 13.91
CA ASP A 523 23.31 -29.84 14.38
C ASP A 523 24.81 -30.04 14.14
N ALA A 524 25.31 -29.71 12.94
CA ALA A 524 26.74 -29.82 12.61
C ALA A 524 27.63 -28.89 13.47
N VAL A 525 27.15 -27.67 13.78
CA VAL A 525 27.84 -26.73 14.67
C VAL A 525 27.87 -27.26 16.11
N THR A 526 26.81 -27.91 16.56
CA THR A 526 26.74 -28.54 17.88
C THR A 526 27.72 -29.71 17.98
N GLU A 527 27.76 -30.58 16.96
CA GLU A 527 28.68 -31.72 16.88
C GLU A 527 30.16 -31.29 16.81
N LEU A 528 30.47 -30.23 16.05
CA LEU A 528 31.78 -29.59 16.06
C LEU A 528 32.12 -28.99 17.42
N GLY A 529 31.16 -28.37 18.08
CA GLY A 529 31.31 -27.82 19.43
C GLY A 529 31.65 -28.89 20.46
N ASP A 530 30.96 -30.04 20.42
CA ASP A 530 31.21 -31.15 21.33
C ASP A 530 32.52 -31.87 21.02
N SER A 531 32.84 -32.11 19.74
CA SER A 531 34.16 -32.64 19.34
C SER A 531 35.31 -31.73 19.78
N THR A 532 35.12 -30.40 19.72
CA THR A 532 36.11 -29.43 20.17
C THR A 532 36.29 -29.48 21.69
N LYS A 533 35.20 -29.62 22.46
CA LYS A 533 35.27 -29.79 23.93
C LYS A 533 36.01 -31.07 24.31
N GLU A 534 35.73 -32.18 23.62
CA GLU A 534 36.41 -33.46 23.85
C GLU A 534 37.92 -33.35 23.54
N ALA A 535 38.28 -32.70 22.43
CA ALA A 535 39.68 -32.46 22.09
C ALA A 535 40.40 -31.58 23.12
N ILE A 536 39.75 -30.53 23.62
CA ILE A 536 40.29 -29.67 24.69
C ILE A 536 40.48 -30.48 25.98
N ALA A 537 39.51 -31.30 26.38
CA ALA A 537 39.60 -32.13 27.58
C ALA A 537 40.73 -33.18 27.48
N ALA A 538 40.97 -33.74 26.29
CA ALA A 538 42.10 -34.63 26.05
C ALA A 538 43.45 -33.90 26.20
N VAL A 539 43.57 -32.69 25.61
CA VAL A 539 44.77 -31.86 25.75
C VAL A 539 45.02 -31.45 27.20
N GLU A 540 43.97 -31.09 27.96
CA GLU A 540 44.09 -30.78 29.39
C GLU A 540 44.60 -31.98 30.20
N LYS A 541 44.10 -33.19 29.90
CA LYS A 541 44.56 -34.43 30.53
C LYS A 541 46.03 -34.72 30.22
N ASP A 542 46.47 -34.51 28.97
CA ASP A 542 47.86 -34.67 28.57
C ASP A 542 48.77 -33.63 29.24
N ILE A 543 48.30 -32.38 29.38
CA ILE A 543 49.00 -31.32 30.11
C ILE A 543 49.17 -31.72 31.58
N ASP A 544 48.14 -32.27 32.22
CA ASP A 544 48.22 -32.68 33.63
C ASP A 544 49.10 -33.93 33.82
N ALA A 545 49.07 -34.88 32.88
CA ALA A 545 50.03 -36.00 32.87
C ALA A 545 51.48 -35.49 32.73
N ASN A 546 51.73 -34.58 31.79
CA ASN A 546 53.04 -33.96 31.61
C ASN A 546 53.49 -33.17 32.85
N LYS A 547 52.58 -32.49 33.56
CA LYS A 547 52.90 -31.85 34.85
C LYS A 547 53.32 -32.87 35.89
N GLN A 548 52.62 -34.00 36.01
CA GLN A 548 53.00 -35.06 36.94
C GLN A 548 54.35 -35.69 36.59
N ASP A 549 54.63 -35.90 35.30
CA ASP A 549 55.92 -36.38 34.83
C ASP A 549 57.05 -35.40 35.13
N ILE A 550 56.84 -34.10 34.94
CA ILE A 550 57.80 -33.05 35.32
C ILE A 550 58.05 -33.06 36.83
N VAL A 551 57.01 -33.23 37.66
CA VAL A 551 57.15 -33.37 39.11
C VAL A 551 57.94 -34.62 39.48
N GLY A 552 57.67 -35.74 38.80
CA GLY A 552 58.41 -37.00 38.93
C GLY A 552 59.89 -36.86 38.57
N LEU A 553 60.19 -36.25 37.43
CA LEU A 553 61.54 -35.93 36.98
C LEU A 553 62.25 -34.98 37.95
N THR A 554 61.56 -33.98 38.48
CA THR A 554 62.11 -33.05 39.48
C THR A 554 62.49 -33.77 40.77
N LYS A 555 61.62 -34.67 41.25
CA LYS A 555 61.90 -35.50 42.43
C LYS A 555 63.06 -36.47 42.17
N GLY A 556 63.10 -37.09 40.99
CA GLY A 556 64.19 -37.96 40.55
C GLY A 556 65.52 -37.22 40.47
N LEU A 557 65.52 -35.98 39.98
CA LEU A 557 66.70 -35.11 39.94
C LEU A 557 67.17 -34.75 41.36
N GLY A 558 66.24 -34.51 42.30
CA GLY A 558 66.54 -34.29 43.71
C GLY A 558 67.23 -35.49 44.35
N LEU A 559 66.68 -36.70 44.17
CA LEU A 559 67.29 -37.94 44.66
C LEU A 559 68.65 -38.22 43.99
N ALA A 560 68.80 -37.91 42.70
CA ALA A 560 70.08 -38.04 42.00
C ALA A 560 71.12 -37.03 42.52
N ALA A 561 70.71 -35.81 42.84
CA ALA A 561 71.57 -34.80 43.45
C ALA A 561 72.00 -35.23 44.87
N GLU A 562 71.09 -35.76 45.68
CA GLU A 562 71.41 -36.35 46.99
C GLU A 562 72.39 -37.52 46.85
N ALA A 563 72.16 -38.44 45.90
CA ALA A 563 73.06 -39.56 45.64
C ALA A 563 74.44 -39.11 45.13
N VAL A 564 74.52 -38.06 44.31
CA VAL A 564 75.80 -37.47 43.88
C VAL A 564 76.52 -36.82 45.06
N GLU A 565 75.80 -36.13 45.94
CA GLU A 565 76.38 -35.53 47.14
C GLU A 565 76.84 -36.59 48.14
N ASP A 566 76.09 -37.68 48.30
CA ASP A 566 76.50 -38.82 49.12
C ASP A 566 77.69 -39.56 48.49
N ASN A 567 77.72 -39.78 47.17
CA ASN A 567 78.89 -40.29 46.46
C ASN A 567 80.10 -39.37 46.62
N ARG A 568 79.90 -38.05 46.65
CA ARG A 568 80.98 -37.09 46.92
C ARG A 568 81.50 -37.24 48.34
N LYS A 569 80.61 -37.32 49.35
CA LYS A 569 80.99 -37.60 50.74
C LYS A 569 81.70 -38.95 50.88
N GLU A 570 81.24 -39.98 50.16
CA GLU A 570 81.89 -41.30 50.12
C GLU A 570 83.25 -41.26 49.41
N ILE A 571 83.42 -40.47 48.34
CA ILE A 571 84.71 -40.26 47.69
C ILE A 571 85.65 -39.52 48.64
N ASP A 572 85.19 -38.50 49.36
CA ASP A 572 85.97 -37.78 50.35
C ASP A 572 86.35 -38.70 51.53
N ALA A 573 85.42 -39.52 52.01
CA ALA A 573 85.65 -40.54 53.02
C ALA A 573 86.61 -41.63 52.52
N ASN A 574 86.47 -42.09 51.27
CA ASN A 574 87.35 -43.07 50.64
C ASN A 574 88.73 -42.49 50.39
N LYS A 575 88.84 -41.20 50.05
CA LYS A 575 90.12 -40.51 49.93
C LYS A 575 90.82 -40.41 51.30
N ALA A 576 90.06 -40.11 52.36
CA ALA A 576 90.56 -40.13 53.74
C ALA A 576 90.93 -41.56 54.19
N ALA A 577 90.13 -42.56 53.83
CA ALA A 577 90.37 -43.96 54.13
C ALA A 577 91.52 -44.53 53.30
N ILE A 578 91.76 -44.07 52.07
CA ILE A 578 92.93 -44.43 51.26
C ILE A 578 94.18 -43.81 51.87
N GLU A 579 94.17 -42.57 52.35
CA GLU A 579 95.32 -42.05 53.09
C GLU A 579 95.54 -42.80 54.42
N THR A 580 94.46 -43.19 55.10
CA THR A 580 94.54 -44.05 56.31
C THR A 580 95.04 -45.46 55.97
N ASN A 581 94.57 -46.08 54.91
CA ASN A 581 94.94 -47.42 54.46
C ASN A 581 96.32 -47.44 53.81
N LYS A 582 96.75 -46.38 53.14
CA LYS A 582 98.15 -46.17 52.73
C LYS A 582 99.06 -46.11 53.97
N THR A 583 98.55 -45.54 55.06
CA THR A 583 99.23 -45.52 56.37
C THR A 583 99.17 -46.90 57.07
N ALA A 584 98.09 -47.69 56.92
CA ALA A 584 97.87 -48.97 57.61
C ALA A 584 98.32 -50.23 56.83
N ILE A 585 98.35 -50.20 55.49
CA ILE A 585 98.96 -51.22 54.61
C ILE A 585 100.48 -51.21 54.78
N ALA A 586 101.05 -50.11 55.26
CA ALA A 586 102.41 -50.10 55.80
C ALA A 586 102.57 -50.97 57.08
N THR A 587 101.50 -51.60 57.63
CA THR A 587 101.50 -52.08 59.02
C THR A 587 100.79 -53.41 59.36
N LYS A 588 100.58 -54.36 58.41
CA LYS A 588 100.33 -55.83 58.62
C LYS A 588 98.94 -56.37 58.24
N ALA A 589 98.97 -57.65 57.88
CA ALA A 589 97.89 -58.55 57.48
C ALA A 589 97.21 -59.32 58.65
N ASP A 590 96.08 -59.97 58.33
CA ASP A 590 95.57 -61.30 58.78
C ASP A 590 94.22 -61.43 59.54
N LYS A 591 93.36 -62.31 58.95
CA LYS A 591 92.68 -63.49 59.53
C LYS A 591 91.78 -63.31 60.78
N ALA A 592 90.66 -62.59 60.65
CA ALA A 592 89.59 -62.52 61.67
C ALA A 592 88.12 -62.56 61.14
N ASP A 593 87.88 -62.58 59.83
CA ASP A 593 86.54 -62.31 59.27
C ASP A 593 85.55 -63.48 59.26
N VAL A 594 85.91 -64.65 59.78
CA VAL A 594 85.01 -65.82 59.81
C VAL A 594 84.04 -65.77 61.00
N ASP A 595 84.34 -65.05 62.08
CA ASP A 595 83.49 -64.98 63.26
C ASP A 595 82.33 -63.97 63.15
N LYS A 596 82.34 -63.06 62.16
CA LYS A 596 81.25 -62.09 61.88
C LYS A 596 80.01 -62.70 61.20
N LEU A 597 80.12 -63.87 60.58
CA LEU A 597 78.99 -64.52 59.89
C LEU A 597 77.97 -65.17 60.85
N VAL A 598 78.35 -65.39 62.11
CA VAL A 598 77.44 -65.91 63.15
C VAL A 598 76.50 -64.81 63.68
N GLU A 599 76.92 -63.54 63.62
CA GLU A 599 76.12 -62.38 64.04
C GLU A 599 74.93 -62.10 63.09
N TYR A 600 75.11 -62.40 61.79
CA TYR A 600 74.07 -62.24 60.75
C TYR A 600 72.84 -63.17 60.94
N THR A 601 73.00 -64.30 61.64
CA THR A 601 71.89 -65.25 61.85
C THR A 601 70.95 -64.81 62.98
N ALA A 602 71.43 -63.98 63.92
CA ALA A 602 70.60 -63.45 65.01
C ALA A 602 69.64 -62.33 64.56
N ASP A 603 70.02 -61.55 63.54
CA ASP A 603 69.25 -60.40 63.05
C ASP A 603 68.00 -60.81 62.24
N MET A 604 68.00 -62.01 61.64
CA MET A 604 66.81 -62.57 60.97
C MET A 604 65.68 -62.94 61.94
N GLY A 605 65.98 -63.24 63.21
CA GLY A 605 64.96 -63.51 64.23
C GLY A 605 64.13 -62.29 64.60
N LYS A 606 64.64 -61.07 64.39
CA LYS A 606 63.95 -59.82 64.69
C LYS A 606 62.88 -59.47 63.64
N LYS A 607 63.16 -59.73 62.35
CA LYS A 607 62.22 -59.50 61.23
C LYS A 607 60.96 -60.37 61.27
N VAL A 608 60.99 -61.51 61.96
CA VAL A 608 59.82 -62.40 62.12
C VAL A 608 58.81 -61.82 63.12
N ASN A 609 59.27 -61.08 64.13
CA ASN A 609 58.39 -60.43 65.10
C ASN A 609 57.69 -59.19 64.51
N ASP A 610 58.37 -58.43 63.64
CA ASP A 610 57.79 -57.25 62.98
C ASP A 610 56.61 -57.62 62.05
N ILE A 611 56.59 -58.83 61.48
CA ILE A 611 55.44 -59.37 60.70
C ILE A 611 54.24 -59.70 61.60
N GLY A 612 54.48 -60.05 62.87
CA GLY A 612 53.41 -60.30 63.85
C GLY A 612 52.61 -59.05 64.20
N ASP A 613 53.29 -57.90 64.29
CA ASP A 613 52.65 -56.59 64.58
C ASP A 613 51.73 -56.14 63.42
N GLU A 614 52.10 -56.44 62.18
CA GLU A 614 51.33 -56.10 60.98
C GLU A 614 50.01 -56.90 60.86
N VAL A 615 49.98 -58.13 61.38
CA VAL A 615 48.79 -58.99 61.47
C VAL A 615 47.81 -58.48 62.54
N THR A 616 48.32 -57.93 63.65
CA THR A 616 47.49 -57.30 64.69
C THR A 616 46.80 -56.03 64.18
N ALA A 617 47.48 -55.21 63.37
CA ALA A 617 46.88 -54.01 62.77
C ALA A 617 45.71 -54.32 61.81
N LEU A 618 45.77 -55.42 61.07
CA LEU A 618 44.67 -55.91 60.22
C LEU A 618 43.45 -56.39 61.04
N SER A 619 43.69 -56.97 62.22
CA SER A 619 42.64 -57.37 63.18
C SER A 619 41.90 -56.15 63.74
N ASP A 620 42.62 -55.06 64.05
CA ASP A 620 42.04 -53.81 64.53
C ASP A 620 41.17 -53.13 63.45
N ALA A 621 41.64 -53.11 62.21
CA ALA A 621 40.86 -52.57 61.07
C ALA A 621 39.55 -53.34 60.83
N THR A 622 39.57 -54.67 61.01
CA THR A 622 38.37 -55.52 60.86
C THR A 622 37.36 -55.27 62.00
N SER A 623 37.85 -55.07 63.22
CA SER A 623 37.01 -54.76 64.38
C SER A 623 36.34 -53.38 64.26
N ALA A 624 37.04 -52.40 63.67
CA ALA A 624 36.48 -51.08 63.36
C ALA A 624 35.35 -51.15 62.31
N ALA A 625 35.45 -52.04 61.32
CA ALA A 625 34.40 -52.27 60.32
C ALA A 625 33.13 -52.87 60.94
N ILE A 626 33.28 -53.85 61.86
CA ILE A 626 32.16 -54.43 62.62
C ILE A 626 31.45 -53.36 63.46
N THR A 627 32.22 -52.48 64.12
CA THR A 627 31.66 -51.38 64.93
C THR A 627 30.83 -50.39 64.08
N ARG A 628 31.23 -50.17 62.82
CA ARG A 628 30.48 -49.32 61.89
C ARG A 628 29.17 -49.96 61.45
N GLN A 629 29.17 -51.28 61.25
CA GLN A 629 27.98 -52.02 60.86
C GLN A 629 26.96 -52.11 62.00
N ASP A 630 27.41 -52.21 63.26
CA ASP A 630 26.54 -52.08 64.44
C ASP A 630 25.89 -50.69 64.53
N LYS A 631 26.63 -49.62 64.19
CA LYS A 631 26.08 -48.26 64.11
C LYS A 631 24.97 -48.16 63.05
N ASP A 632 25.19 -48.73 61.87
CA ASP A 632 24.20 -48.73 60.79
C ASP A 632 22.93 -49.51 61.19
N ILE A 633 23.05 -50.61 61.94
CA ILE A 633 21.92 -51.37 62.49
C ILE A 633 21.12 -50.52 63.49
N VAL A 634 21.79 -49.78 64.37
CA VAL A 634 21.14 -48.86 65.32
C VAL A 634 20.42 -47.72 64.60
N ASP A 635 21.04 -47.15 63.57
CA ASP A 635 20.42 -46.08 62.77
C ASP A 635 19.20 -46.59 61.98
N LEU A 636 19.24 -47.83 61.48
CA LEU A 636 18.08 -48.48 60.83
C LEU A 636 16.93 -48.74 61.82
N ALA A 637 17.23 -49.19 63.05
CA ALA A 637 16.24 -49.36 64.11
C ALA A 637 15.58 -48.03 64.49
N LYS A 638 16.35 -46.93 64.50
CA LYS A 638 15.86 -45.57 64.72
C LYS A 638 14.93 -45.10 63.60
N GLY A 639 15.27 -45.42 62.33
CA GLY A 639 14.41 -45.17 61.17
C GLY A 639 13.07 -45.92 61.23
N LEU A 640 13.09 -47.18 61.66
CA LEU A 640 11.86 -47.98 61.88
C LEU A 640 10.98 -47.40 62.99
N GLN A 641 11.57 -46.88 64.06
CA GLN A 641 10.81 -46.23 65.13
C GLN A 641 10.15 -44.92 64.68
N LEU A 642 10.87 -44.08 63.91
CA LEU A 642 10.30 -42.87 63.30
C LEU A 642 9.17 -43.20 62.32
N ALA A 643 9.28 -44.29 61.55
CA ALA A 643 8.22 -44.75 60.67
C ALA A 643 6.98 -45.23 61.45
N ALA A 644 7.16 -45.90 62.59
CA ALA A 644 6.05 -46.30 63.46
C ALA A 644 5.35 -45.08 64.09
N GLU A 645 6.11 -44.07 64.51
CA GLU A 645 5.57 -42.79 65.01
C GLU A 645 4.75 -42.06 63.93
N ALA A 646 5.26 -41.98 62.69
CA ALA A 646 4.53 -41.40 61.57
C ALA A 646 3.22 -42.16 61.22
N VAL A 647 3.20 -43.49 61.35
CA VAL A 647 1.96 -44.29 61.17
C VAL A 647 0.94 -43.99 62.27
N GLU A 648 1.39 -43.82 63.52
CA GLU A 648 0.49 -43.48 64.62
C GLU A 648 -0.03 -42.04 64.52
N ASP A 649 0.78 -41.09 64.03
CA ASP A 649 0.31 -39.74 63.76
C ASP A 649 -0.69 -39.69 62.60
N ASN A 650 -0.44 -40.44 61.51
CA ASN A 650 -1.43 -40.61 60.44
C ASN A 650 -2.74 -41.24 60.95
N ARG A 651 -2.67 -42.18 61.91
CA ARG A 651 -3.86 -42.74 62.55
C ARG A 651 -4.64 -41.67 63.34
N LYS A 652 -3.95 -40.82 64.11
CA LYS A 652 -4.58 -39.69 64.81
C LYS A 652 -5.21 -38.68 63.84
N GLU A 653 -4.56 -38.38 62.71
CA GLU A 653 -5.12 -37.52 61.66
C GLU A 653 -6.34 -38.15 60.99
N ILE A 654 -6.34 -39.47 60.76
CA ILE A 654 -7.51 -40.20 60.26
C ILE A 654 -8.66 -40.14 61.27
N ASP A 655 -8.39 -40.32 62.56
CA ASP A 655 -9.41 -40.22 63.60
C ASP A 655 -9.94 -38.78 63.73
N ALA A 656 -9.09 -37.76 63.60
CA ALA A 656 -9.49 -36.36 63.54
C ALA A 656 -10.34 -36.05 62.29
N ASN A 657 -9.96 -36.56 61.12
CA ASN A 657 -10.74 -36.44 59.90
C ASN A 657 -12.08 -37.16 60.02
N LYS A 658 -12.12 -38.33 60.67
CA LYS A 658 -13.36 -39.07 60.95
C LYS A 658 -14.29 -38.27 61.88
N ALA A 659 -13.74 -37.61 62.90
CA ALA A 659 -14.50 -36.70 63.77
C ALA A 659 -15.02 -35.47 63.00
N ALA A 660 -14.19 -34.84 62.16
CA ALA A 660 -14.58 -33.70 61.33
C ALA A 660 -15.66 -34.07 60.30
N ILE A 661 -15.60 -35.27 59.70
CA ILE A 661 -16.65 -35.79 58.81
C ILE A 661 -17.95 -36.00 59.58
N ALA A 662 -17.91 -36.53 60.81
CA ALA A 662 -19.09 -36.67 61.65
C ALA A 662 -19.71 -35.31 62.02
N GLU A 663 -18.88 -34.30 62.33
CA GLU A 663 -19.32 -32.93 62.57
C GLU A 663 -19.94 -32.29 61.32
N ASN A 664 -19.31 -32.45 60.16
CA ASN A 664 -19.84 -31.97 58.88
C ASN A 664 -21.17 -32.66 58.52
N THR A 665 -21.31 -33.95 58.85
CA THR A 665 -22.57 -34.69 58.68
C THR A 665 -23.66 -34.13 59.59
N ALA A 666 -23.35 -33.78 60.84
CA ALA A 666 -24.28 -33.13 61.76
C ALA A 666 -24.68 -31.72 61.26
N LYS A 667 -23.72 -30.90 60.82
CA LYS A 667 -23.98 -29.57 60.23
C LYS A 667 -24.82 -29.64 58.95
N LEU A 668 -24.67 -30.69 58.14
CA LEU A 668 -25.51 -30.93 56.96
C LEU A 668 -26.96 -31.25 57.34
N GLU A 669 -27.19 -32.05 58.39
CA GLU A 669 -28.55 -32.31 58.89
C GLU A 669 -29.17 -31.06 59.55
N GLU A 670 -28.39 -30.24 60.26
CA GLU A 670 -28.83 -28.92 60.72
C GLU A 670 -29.18 -27.99 59.54
N GLN A 671 -28.36 -27.94 58.48
CA GLN A 671 -28.67 -27.18 57.27
C GLN A 671 -29.92 -27.70 56.55
N LYS A 672 -30.18 -29.01 56.58
CA LYS A 672 -31.37 -29.60 55.98
C LYS A 672 -32.65 -29.21 56.73
N GLU A 673 -32.62 -29.20 58.06
CA GLU A 673 -33.74 -28.67 58.86
C GLU A 673 -33.88 -27.14 58.72
N ALA A 674 -32.77 -26.38 58.64
CA ALA A 674 -32.80 -24.95 58.32
C ALA A 674 -33.39 -24.67 56.93
N ASN A 675 -33.05 -25.46 55.92
CA ASN A 675 -33.62 -25.34 54.57
C ASN A 675 -35.11 -25.70 54.54
N LYS A 676 -35.56 -26.64 55.38
CA LYS A 676 -36.98 -26.97 55.55
C LYS A 676 -37.75 -25.83 56.24
N ALA A 677 -37.13 -25.17 57.23
CA ALA A 677 -37.68 -23.95 57.84
C ALA A 677 -37.75 -22.79 56.83
N HIS A 678 -36.67 -22.52 56.09
CA HIS A 678 -36.66 -21.52 55.01
C HIS A 678 -37.71 -21.81 53.93
N ARG A 679 -37.95 -23.07 53.57
CA ARG A 679 -39.02 -23.46 52.64
C ARG A 679 -40.40 -23.08 53.18
N THR A 680 -40.62 -23.32 54.47
CA THR A 680 -41.87 -22.95 55.17
C THR A 680 -42.03 -21.42 55.22
N ASP A 681 -40.96 -20.67 55.48
CA ASP A 681 -40.95 -19.21 55.44
C ASP A 681 -41.17 -18.65 54.03
N ILE A 682 -40.62 -19.30 53.00
CA ILE A 682 -40.84 -18.96 51.59
C ILE A 682 -42.31 -19.17 51.22
N ASP A 683 -42.92 -20.28 51.64
CA ASP A 683 -44.33 -20.57 51.37
C ASP A 683 -45.26 -19.60 52.13
N ALA A 684 -44.92 -19.24 53.38
CA ALA A 684 -45.62 -18.21 54.14
C ALA A 684 -45.46 -16.80 53.52
N ASN A 685 -44.25 -16.45 53.07
CA ASN A 685 -43.99 -15.21 52.34
C ASN A 685 -44.71 -15.18 50.99
N LYS A 686 -44.80 -16.31 50.28
CA LYS A 686 -45.56 -16.46 49.03
C LYS A 686 -47.05 -16.20 49.26
N ALA A 687 -47.64 -16.77 50.32
CA ALA A 687 -49.03 -16.52 50.69
C ALA A 687 -49.28 -15.07 51.15
N ALA A 688 -48.31 -14.45 51.85
CA ALA A 688 -48.39 -13.05 52.27
C ALA A 688 -48.24 -12.05 51.11
N ILE A 689 -47.42 -12.37 50.10
CA ILE A 689 -47.27 -11.59 48.86
C ILE A 689 -48.57 -11.65 48.04
N GLU A 690 -49.25 -12.80 48.03
CA GLU A 690 -50.50 -13.01 47.28
C GLU A 690 -51.71 -12.22 47.83
N THR A 691 -51.63 -11.74 49.09
CA THR A 691 -52.71 -11.01 49.77
C THR A 691 -52.43 -9.54 50.07
N LYS A 692 -51.22 -9.01 49.79
CA LYS A 692 -50.84 -7.62 50.16
C LYS A 692 -50.43 -6.69 49.00
N ALA A 693 -50.57 -7.13 47.74
CA ALA A 693 -50.29 -6.29 46.58
C ALA A 693 -51.57 -5.76 45.94
N ASP A 694 -51.85 -4.47 46.13
CA ASP A 694 -52.76 -3.74 45.25
C ASP A 694 -52.13 -3.71 43.84
N LYS A 695 -52.65 -4.53 42.92
CA LYS A 695 -52.06 -4.85 41.60
C LYS A 695 -51.78 -3.61 40.74
N THR A 696 -52.45 -2.49 41.00
CA THR A 696 -52.33 -1.21 40.28
C THR A 696 -51.10 -0.39 40.68
N ALA A 697 -50.68 -0.43 41.95
CA ALA A 697 -49.51 0.34 42.41
C ALA A 697 -48.19 -0.30 41.91
N VAL A 698 -48.13 -1.63 41.90
CA VAL A 698 -46.93 -2.38 41.45
C VAL A 698 -46.71 -2.28 39.95
N GLU A 699 -47.76 -2.29 39.13
CA GLU A 699 -47.64 -2.14 37.68
C GLU A 699 -47.21 -0.72 37.27
N SER A 700 -47.65 0.31 38.03
CA SER A 700 -47.22 1.70 37.81
C SER A 700 -45.73 1.92 38.13
N VAL A 701 -45.24 1.38 39.26
CA VAL A 701 -43.83 1.46 39.65
C VAL A 701 -42.96 0.61 38.71
N ARG A 702 -43.46 -0.53 38.23
CA ARG A 702 -42.77 -1.34 37.22
C ARG A 702 -42.63 -0.60 35.89
N THR A 703 -43.67 0.09 35.45
CA THR A 703 -43.64 0.89 34.21
C THR A 703 -42.66 2.07 34.35
N ILE A 704 -42.73 2.81 35.45
CA ILE A 704 -41.81 3.92 35.74
C ILE A 704 -40.36 3.41 35.87
N ALA A 705 -40.14 2.26 36.50
CA ALA A 705 -38.80 1.66 36.62
C ALA A 705 -38.26 1.19 35.26
N VAL A 706 -39.09 0.59 34.41
CA VAL A 706 -38.70 0.20 33.04
C VAL A 706 -38.40 1.43 32.19
N GLU A 707 -39.20 2.49 32.27
CA GLU A 707 -38.95 3.76 31.57
C GLU A 707 -37.70 4.48 32.10
N ALA A 708 -37.46 4.46 33.41
CA ALA A 708 -36.23 4.98 34.02
C ALA A 708 -35.01 4.16 33.60
N GLN A 709 -35.14 2.84 33.48
CA GLN A 709 -34.07 1.95 33.03
C GLN A 709 -33.77 2.12 31.53
N LYS A 710 -34.81 2.32 30.71
CA LYS A 710 -34.70 2.67 29.28
C LYS A 710 -34.05 4.04 29.10
N SER A 711 -34.46 5.02 29.89
CA SER A 711 -33.86 6.37 29.90
C SER A 711 -32.40 6.35 30.37
N ALA A 712 -32.06 5.53 31.36
CA ALA A 712 -30.69 5.34 31.81
C ALA A 712 -29.83 4.59 30.77
N GLN A 713 -30.40 3.63 30.03
CA GLN A 713 -29.73 2.97 28.90
C GLN A 713 -29.50 3.94 27.74
N VAL A 714 -30.46 4.79 27.39
CA VAL A 714 -30.31 5.84 26.38
C VAL A 714 -29.26 6.85 26.81
N ALA A 715 -29.25 7.28 28.07
CA ALA A 715 -28.23 8.17 28.62
C ALA A 715 -26.83 7.52 28.61
N LYS A 716 -26.73 6.23 28.95
CA LYS A 716 -25.47 5.48 28.87
C LYS A 716 -24.97 5.34 27.43
N GLY A 717 -25.87 5.03 26.49
CA GLY A 717 -25.55 5.01 25.06
C GLY A 717 -25.11 6.37 24.53
N ALA A 718 -25.77 7.45 24.94
CA ALA A 718 -25.36 8.81 24.59
C ALA A 718 -23.97 9.18 25.16
N VAL A 719 -23.65 8.75 26.39
CA VAL A 719 -22.32 8.92 26.98
C VAL A 719 -21.27 8.10 26.25
N GLU A 720 -21.54 6.84 25.88
CA GLU A 720 -20.63 6.00 25.09
C GLU A 720 -20.41 6.56 23.68
N VAL A 721 -21.44 7.11 23.04
CA VAL A 721 -21.33 7.81 21.74
C VAL A 721 -20.53 9.10 21.89
N ALA A 722 -20.74 9.88 22.94
CA ALA A 722 -19.97 11.09 23.22
C ALA A 722 -18.49 10.76 23.51
N GLN A 723 -18.22 9.66 24.22
CA GLN A 723 -16.87 9.19 24.51
C GLN A 723 -16.16 8.69 23.25
N LYS A 724 -16.82 7.85 22.42
CA LYS A 724 -16.30 7.44 21.11
C LYS A 724 -16.06 8.65 20.18
N SER A 725 -16.93 9.65 20.23
CA SER A 725 -16.78 10.88 19.45
C SER A 725 -15.58 11.70 19.93
N ALA A 726 -15.35 11.78 21.24
CA ALA A 726 -14.17 12.44 21.82
C ALA A 726 -12.87 11.69 21.48
N GLU A 727 -12.86 10.35 21.54
CA GLU A 727 -11.73 9.50 21.12
C GLU A 727 -11.44 9.65 19.62
N THR A 728 -12.48 9.74 18.79
CA THR A 728 -12.34 9.99 17.34
C THR A 728 -11.77 11.39 17.09
N ALA A 729 -12.23 12.40 17.83
CA ALA A 729 -11.69 13.76 17.73
C ALA A 729 -10.21 13.84 18.15
N ASP A 730 -9.82 13.15 19.22
CA ASP A 730 -8.42 13.04 19.67
C ASP A 730 -7.55 12.30 18.65
N SER A 731 -8.06 11.22 18.07
CA SER A 731 -7.40 10.47 16.99
C SER A 731 -7.19 11.36 15.75
N HIS A 732 -8.22 12.09 15.32
CA HIS A 732 -8.12 13.04 14.21
C HIS A 732 -7.14 14.19 14.51
N ALA A 733 -7.12 14.71 15.74
CA ALA A 733 -6.15 15.73 16.15
C ALA A 733 -4.71 15.22 16.10
N LYS A 734 -4.45 14.00 16.58
CA LYS A 734 -3.13 13.33 16.48
C LYS A 734 -2.72 13.04 15.04
N ALA A 735 -3.67 12.61 14.21
CA ALA A 735 -3.44 12.40 12.78
C ALA A 735 -3.09 13.73 12.06
N ALA A 736 -3.81 14.81 12.38
CA ALA A 736 -3.52 16.15 11.86
C ALA A 736 -2.15 16.65 12.31
N GLN A 737 -1.78 16.43 13.58
CA GLN A 737 -0.47 16.81 14.10
C GLN A 737 0.67 16.02 13.44
N THR A 738 0.45 14.72 13.19
CA THR A 738 1.40 13.87 12.44
C THR A 738 1.53 14.32 10.99
N ALA A 739 0.42 14.67 10.33
CA ALA A 739 0.42 15.19 8.97
C ALA A 739 1.16 16.54 8.88
N ALA A 740 0.96 17.44 9.85
CA ALA A 740 1.68 18.70 9.93
C ALA A 740 3.20 18.50 10.14
N ALA A 741 3.60 17.55 10.99
CA ALA A 741 5.02 17.21 11.18
C ALA A 741 5.66 16.66 9.89
N LYS A 742 4.98 15.75 9.19
CA LYS A 742 5.46 15.23 7.89
C LYS A 742 5.54 16.31 6.81
N ALA A 743 4.59 17.25 6.81
CA ALA A 743 4.61 18.39 5.91
C ALA A 743 5.80 19.31 6.20
N GLN A 744 6.12 19.55 7.49
CA GLN A 744 7.29 20.32 7.90
C GLN A 744 8.60 19.62 7.49
N GLU A 745 8.73 18.31 7.72
CA GLU A 745 9.92 17.54 7.32
C GLU A 745 10.12 17.55 5.79
N SER A 746 9.03 17.47 5.02
CA SER A 746 9.05 17.61 3.56
C SER A 746 9.49 19.01 3.13
N ALA A 747 9.01 20.05 3.83
CA ALA A 747 9.41 21.43 3.58
C ALA A 747 10.90 21.66 3.88
N ASP A 748 11.41 21.09 4.97
CA ASP A 748 12.82 21.15 5.36
C ASP A 748 13.71 20.40 4.34
N THR A 749 13.28 19.22 3.90
CA THR A 749 13.95 18.45 2.84
C THR A 749 14.00 19.23 1.53
N ASN A 750 12.87 19.83 1.12
CA ASN A 750 12.80 20.66 -0.07
C ASN A 750 13.70 21.90 0.05
N ALA A 751 13.79 22.53 1.23
CA ALA A 751 14.68 23.66 1.46
C ALA A 751 16.16 23.27 1.28
N VAL A 752 16.57 22.09 1.78
CA VAL A 752 17.93 21.56 1.58
C VAL A 752 18.19 21.27 0.09
N GLN A 753 17.24 20.65 -0.62
CA GLN A 753 17.38 20.39 -2.06
C GLN A 753 17.46 21.68 -2.89
N ILE A 754 16.67 22.70 -2.56
CA ILE A 754 16.74 24.01 -3.20
C ILE A 754 18.11 24.64 -2.97
N ALA A 755 18.66 24.56 -1.76
CA ALA A 755 20.01 25.07 -1.48
C ALA A 755 21.09 24.32 -2.29
N ALA A 756 20.99 22.99 -2.40
CA ALA A 756 21.88 22.18 -3.22
C ALA A 756 21.78 22.52 -4.72
N ASN A 757 20.57 22.62 -5.24
CA ASN A 757 20.30 23.01 -6.63
C ASN A 757 20.81 24.43 -6.91
N THR A 758 20.64 25.36 -5.98
CA THR A 758 21.18 26.73 -6.08
C THR A 758 22.70 26.70 -6.22
N LYS A 759 23.40 25.92 -5.38
CA LYS A 759 24.84 25.74 -5.47
C LYS A 759 25.28 25.12 -6.80
N GLN A 760 24.53 24.14 -7.31
CA GLN A 760 24.83 23.51 -8.60
C GLN A 760 24.62 24.47 -9.77
N ILE A 761 23.60 25.32 -9.73
CA ILE A 761 23.37 26.38 -10.71
C ILE A 761 24.54 27.37 -10.71
N ASP A 762 25.05 27.76 -9.54
CA ASP A 762 26.22 28.65 -9.43
C ASP A 762 27.49 28.01 -10.01
N THR A 763 27.70 26.71 -9.78
CA THR A 763 28.78 25.96 -10.43
C THR A 763 28.61 25.93 -11.94
N ASN A 764 27.44 25.55 -12.44
CA ASN A 764 27.15 25.51 -13.87
C ASN A 764 27.35 26.89 -14.53
N LYS A 765 26.96 27.97 -13.84
CA LYS A 765 27.18 29.35 -14.30
C LYS A 765 28.67 29.66 -14.44
N THR A 766 29.49 29.19 -13.51
CA THR A 766 30.95 29.34 -13.55
C THR A 766 31.55 28.54 -14.70
N ASP A 767 31.12 27.29 -14.90
CA ASP A 767 31.58 26.42 -15.97
C ASP A 767 31.23 26.97 -17.36
N ILE A 768 30.01 27.50 -17.53
CA ILE A 768 29.59 28.16 -18.78
C ILE A 768 30.51 29.36 -19.08
N ALA A 769 30.84 30.18 -18.09
CA ALA A 769 31.75 31.31 -18.29
C ALA A 769 33.18 30.85 -18.68
N ALA A 770 33.66 29.76 -18.09
CA ALA A 770 34.93 29.15 -18.45
C ALA A 770 34.92 28.61 -19.89
N LEU A 771 33.85 27.90 -20.29
CA LEU A 771 33.66 27.40 -21.65
C LEU A 771 33.59 28.53 -22.69
N GLN A 772 32.89 29.62 -22.38
CA GLN A 772 32.86 30.81 -23.25
C GLN A 772 34.26 31.39 -23.44
N THR A 773 35.05 31.46 -22.37
CA THR A 773 36.43 31.93 -22.43
C THR A 773 37.31 31.02 -23.29
N ALA A 774 37.24 29.71 -23.07
CA ALA A 774 37.97 28.71 -23.86
C ALA A 774 37.58 28.76 -25.34
N ASN A 775 36.30 28.89 -25.64
CA ASN A 775 35.82 29.00 -27.02
C ASN A 775 36.31 30.29 -27.69
N GLY A 776 36.38 31.40 -26.96
CA GLY A 776 37.01 32.64 -27.43
C GLY A 776 38.49 32.47 -27.75
N GLN A 777 39.23 31.73 -26.92
CA GLN A 777 40.64 31.40 -27.17
C GLN A 777 40.81 30.49 -28.39
N HIS A 778 39.95 29.48 -28.56
CA HIS A 778 39.95 28.62 -29.73
C HIS A 778 39.66 29.40 -31.01
N ALA A 779 38.67 30.29 -31.00
CA ALA A 779 38.38 31.16 -32.14
C ALA A 779 39.59 32.03 -32.52
N ALA A 780 40.27 32.60 -31.53
CA ALA A 780 41.51 33.36 -31.77
C ALA A 780 42.64 32.47 -32.33
N GLY A 781 42.78 31.25 -31.82
CA GLY A 781 43.74 30.26 -32.32
C GLY A 781 43.47 29.85 -33.77
N ILE A 782 42.20 29.61 -34.12
CA ILE A 782 41.77 29.31 -35.49
C ILE A 782 42.12 30.47 -36.42
N ALA A 783 41.80 31.72 -36.04
CA ALA A 783 42.13 32.89 -36.84
C ALA A 783 43.65 33.03 -37.09
N LYS A 784 44.47 32.76 -36.06
CA LYS A 784 45.94 32.75 -36.20
C LYS A 784 46.43 31.65 -37.14
N ASN A 785 45.84 30.45 -37.06
CA ASN A 785 46.18 29.35 -37.95
C ASN A 785 45.77 29.63 -39.40
N SER A 786 44.58 30.18 -39.63
CA SER A 786 44.15 30.63 -40.96
C SER A 786 45.13 31.62 -41.58
N ALA A 787 45.56 32.65 -40.82
CA ALA A 787 46.55 33.61 -41.30
C ALA A 787 47.90 32.97 -41.64
N ARG A 788 48.34 31.97 -40.87
CA ARG A 788 49.56 31.20 -41.15
C ARG A 788 49.42 30.34 -42.42
N ILE A 789 48.26 29.72 -42.62
CA ILE A 789 47.98 28.93 -43.82
C ILE A 789 48.00 29.82 -45.07
N ASP A 790 47.38 31.01 -45.02
CA ASP A 790 47.43 31.97 -46.13
C ASP A 790 48.86 32.41 -46.46
N SER A 791 49.69 32.61 -45.44
CA SER A 791 51.11 32.93 -45.64
C SER A 791 51.88 31.75 -46.24
N LEU A 792 51.59 30.53 -45.82
CA LEU A 792 52.21 29.32 -46.37
C LEU A 792 51.80 29.13 -47.84
N ASP A 793 50.53 29.34 -48.18
CA ASP A 793 50.04 29.24 -49.55
C ASP A 793 50.75 30.23 -50.48
N LYS A 794 50.92 31.49 -50.03
CA LYS A 794 51.74 32.50 -50.75
C LYS A 794 53.19 32.05 -50.93
N ASN A 795 53.82 31.53 -49.89
CA ASN A 795 55.19 31.05 -49.96
C ASN A 795 55.34 29.86 -50.91
N VAL A 796 54.38 28.92 -50.91
CA VAL A 796 54.35 27.78 -51.84
C VAL A 796 54.14 28.26 -53.27
N ALA A 797 53.27 29.25 -53.50
CA ALA A 797 53.09 29.85 -54.82
C ALA A 797 54.38 30.54 -55.33
N ASN A 798 55.07 31.29 -54.47
CA ASN A 798 56.34 31.93 -54.79
C ASN A 798 57.43 30.90 -55.10
N LEU A 799 57.58 29.87 -54.27
CA LEU A 799 58.56 28.80 -54.51
C LEU A 799 58.29 28.07 -55.83
N ARG A 800 57.02 27.77 -56.13
CA ARG A 800 56.62 27.18 -57.43
C ARG A 800 56.99 28.10 -58.60
N LYS A 801 56.83 29.42 -58.44
CA LYS A 801 57.20 30.41 -59.46
C LYS A 801 58.73 30.46 -59.66
N GLU A 802 59.50 30.61 -58.58
CA GLU A 802 60.97 30.62 -58.63
C GLU A 802 61.53 29.34 -59.25
N THR A 803 60.98 28.17 -58.88
CA THR A 803 61.39 26.88 -59.44
C THR A 803 61.15 26.82 -60.96
N ARG A 804 59.98 27.27 -61.44
CA ARG A 804 59.67 27.28 -62.87
C ARG A 804 60.60 28.22 -63.63
N GLN A 805 60.85 29.41 -63.07
CA GLN A 805 61.80 30.37 -63.64
C GLN A 805 63.21 29.81 -63.71
N GLY A 806 63.68 29.14 -62.65
CA GLY A 806 64.99 28.49 -62.61
C GLY A 806 65.15 27.40 -63.68
N LEU A 807 64.12 26.57 -63.87
CA LEU A 807 64.11 25.53 -64.91
C LEU A 807 64.04 26.12 -66.33
N ALA A 808 63.25 27.17 -66.55
CA ALA A 808 63.21 27.88 -67.84
C ALA A 808 64.58 28.50 -68.16
N ALA A 809 65.24 29.11 -67.16
CA ALA A 809 66.59 29.64 -67.30
C ALA A 809 67.61 28.55 -67.60
N GLN A 810 67.52 27.39 -66.95
CA GLN A 810 68.39 26.24 -67.25
C GLN A 810 68.17 25.72 -68.68
N ALA A 811 66.93 25.62 -69.15
CA ALA A 811 66.62 25.25 -70.53
C ALA A 811 67.18 26.28 -71.54
N ALA A 812 67.17 27.57 -71.19
CA ALA A 812 67.78 28.61 -72.03
C ALA A 812 69.31 28.45 -72.08
N LEU A 813 69.95 28.23 -70.93
CA LEU A 813 71.41 28.04 -70.83
C LEU A 813 71.90 26.79 -71.57
N SER A 814 71.11 25.71 -71.59
CA SER A 814 71.48 24.48 -72.31
C SER A 814 71.41 24.66 -73.83
N GLY A 815 70.53 25.53 -74.33
CA GLY A 815 70.40 25.87 -75.75
C GLY A 815 71.54 26.74 -76.30
N LEU A 816 72.45 27.24 -75.46
CA LEU A 816 73.60 28.03 -75.89
C LEU A 816 74.60 27.16 -76.67
N PHE A 817 74.83 27.53 -77.93
CA PHE A 817 75.73 26.84 -78.84
C PHE A 817 77.19 26.92 -78.36
N GLN A 818 77.95 25.88 -78.71
CA GLN A 818 79.39 25.86 -78.49
C GLN A 818 80.11 26.31 -79.77
N PRO A 819 81.28 26.97 -79.68
CA PRO A 819 82.08 27.36 -80.84
C PRO A 819 82.58 26.13 -81.63
N TYR A 820 82.31 26.09 -82.94
CA TYR A 820 82.78 25.04 -83.84
C TYR A 820 84.19 25.29 -84.39
N SER A 821 84.54 26.55 -84.68
CA SER A 821 85.83 26.90 -85.31
C SER A 821 86.91 27.20 -84.27
N VAL A 822 88.11 26.67 -84.49
CA VAL A 822 89.31 26.96 -83.69
C VAL A 822 89.73 28.42 -83.83
N GLY A 823 90.11 29.04 -82.72
CA GLY A 823 90.68 30.40 -82.69
C GLY A 823 89.68 31.54 -82.86
N LYS A 824 88.37 31.25 -82.88
CA LYS A 824 87.31 32.26 -83.00
C LYS A 824 86.42 32.30 -81.75
N PHE A 825 86.05 33.51 -81.36
CA PHE A 825 85.07 33.75 -80.29
C PHE A 825 83.65 33.63 -80.83
N ASN A 826 82.78 32.95 -80.07
CA ASN A 826 81.36 32.83 -80.35
C ASN A 826 80.54 33.54 -79.27
N VAL A 827 79.54 34.31 -79.69
CA VAL A 827 78.47 34.81 -78.83
C VAL A 827 77.18 34.14 -79.29
N THR A 828 76.44 33.57 -78.34
CA THR A 828 75.20 32.86 -78.59
C THR A 828 74.12 33.41 -77.65
N ALA A 829 72.90 33.48 -78.15
CA ALA A 829 71.72 33.74 -77.34
C ALA A 829 70.73 32.60 -77.56
N ALA A 830 70.02 32.21 -76.51
CA ALA A 830 69.04 31.15 -76.55
C ALA A 830 67.82 31.56 -75.70
N LEU A 831 66.65 31.07 -76.10
CA LEU A 831 65.42 31.22 -75.35
C LEU A 831 65.02 29.85 -74.82
N GLY A 832 64.72 29.77 -73.52
CA GLY A 832 64.25 28.56 -72.86
C GLY A 832 62.90 28.79 -72.21
N GLY A 833 62.13 27.72 -72.07
CA GLY A 833 60.82 27.76 -71.45
C GLY A 833 60.57 26.52 -70.58
N PHE A 834 59.83 26.71 -69.49
CA PHE A 834 59.32 25.63 -68.66
C PHE A 834 57.92 25.99 -68.13
N LYS A 835 56.91 25.22 -68.55
CA LYS A 835 55.49 25.54 -68.34
C LYS A 835 55.14 26.96 -68.83
N SER A 836 54.63 27.82 -67.95
CA SER A 836 54.19 29.18 -68.25
C SER A 836 55.30 30.23 -68.20
N ASP A 837 56.51 29.88 -67.75
CA ASP A 837 57.61 30.82 -67.62
C ASP A 837 58.67 30.60 -68.72
N THR A 838 59.23 31.71 -69.18
CA THR A 838 60.29 31.74 -70.18
C THR A 838 61.50 32.50 -69.66
N ALA A 839 62.67 32.20 -70.21
CA ALA A 839 63.92 32.85 -69.87
C ALA A 839 64.78 33.04 -71.11
N VAL A 840 65.52 34.14 -71.14
CA VAL A 840 66.51 34.43 -72.18
C VAL A 840 67.89 34.18 -71.60
N ALA A 841 68.70 33.42 -72.32
CA ALA A 841 70.11 33.20 -72.05
C ALA A 841 70.98 33.87 -73.09
N VAL A 842 72.11 34.41 -72.64
CA VAL A 842 73.20 34.86 -73.49
C VAL A 842 74.49 34.21 -73.00
N GLY A 843 75.34 33.81 -73.92
CA GLY A 843 76.58 33.13 -73.61
C GLY A 843 77.67 33.42 -74.60
N ALA A 844 78.88 33.13 -74.17
CA ALA A 844 80.08 33.27 -74.95
C ALA A 844 80.92 32.00 -74.85
N GLY A 845 81.59 31.64 -75.92
CA GLY A 845 82.50 30.50 -75.96
C GLY A 845 83.72 30.74 -76.83
N TYR A 846 84.80 30.06 -76.51
CA TYR A 846 86.05 30.09 -77.27
C TYR A 846 86.62 28.67 -77.41
N ARG A 847 86.97 28.28 -78.64
CA ARG A 847 87.64 27.00 -78.92
C ARG A 847 89.13 27.26 -79.13
N PHE A 848 89.92 26.84 -78.15
CA PHE A 848 91.37 27.10 -78.12
C PHE A 848 92.09 26.27 -79.19
N ASN A 849 91.69 25.01 -79.37
CA ASN A 849 92.19 24.10 -80.40
C ASN A 849 91.13 23.06 -80.77
N GLU A 850 91.44 22.15 -81.70
CA GLU A 850 90.50 21.11 -82.14
C GLU A 850 90.01 20.24 -80.98
N ASN A 851 90.85 20.05 -79.96
CA ASN A 851 90.54 19.20 -78.82
C ASN A 851 89.99 19.94 -77.59
N PHE A 852 89.97 21.28 -77.51
CA PHE A 852 89.62 21.99 -76.27
C PHE A 852 88.84 23.30 -76.50
N ALA A 853 87.71 23.45 -75.79
CA ALA A 853 86.87 24.64 -75.80
C ALA A 853 86.34 25.00 -74.39
N ALA A 854 86.02 26.27 -74.18
CA ALA A 854 85.34 26.77 -72.99
C ALA A 854 84.11 27.59 -73.38
N LYS A 855 83.08 27.58 -72.52
CA LYS A 855 81.91 28.47 -72.62
C LYS A 855 81.42 28.95 -71.26
N ALA A 856 80.75 30.09 -71.26
CA ALA A 856 80.00 30.62 -70.13
C ALA A 856 78.66 31.20 -70.61
N GLY A 857 77.62 31.12 -69.79
CA GLY A 857 76.28 31.62 -70.09
C GLY A 857 75.60 32.23 -68.87
N LEU A 858 74.75 33.21 -69.12
CA LEU A 858 73.89 33.89 -68.14
C LEU A 858 72.46 33.86 -68.67
N ALA A 859 71.49 33.58 -67.82
CA ALA A 859 70.08 33.55 -68.17
C ALA A 859 69.22 34.29 -67.15
N VAL A 860 68.21 34.99 -67.65
CA VAL A 860 67.24 35.73 -66.85
C VAL A 860 65.83 35.39 -67.28
N GLY A 861 64.95 35.17 -66.31
CA GLY A 861 63.52 34.98 -66.57
C GLY A 861 62.90 36.23 -67.20
N THR A 862 62.01 36.07 -68.17
CA THR A 862 61.31 37.20 -68.82
C THR A 862 60.11 37.71 -68.01
N SER A 863 59.63 36.91 -67.05
CA SER A 863 58.59 37.27 -66.09
C SER A 863 59.14 38.19 -64.99
N SER A 864 58.35 39.17 -64.51
CA SER A 864 58.77 40.12 -63.48
C SER A 864 59.21 39.42 -62.17
N GLY A 865 60.40 39.79 -61.69
CA GLY A 865 61.02 39.21 -60.48
C GLY A 865 61.89 37.97 -60.72
N GLY A 866 62.33 37.71 -61.96
CA GLY A 866 63.19 36.57 -62.29
C GLY A 866 64.62 36.72 -61.76
N SER A 867 65.08 35.72 -61.01
CA SER A 867 66.47 35.56 -60.60
C SER A 867 67.36 35.20 -61.79
N ALA A 868 68.61 35.70 -61.80
CA ALA A 868 69.58 35.35 -62.83
C ALA A 868 70.25 33.99 -62.52
N SER A 869 70.31 33.12 -63.53
CA SER A 869 71.05 31.85 -63.49
C SER A 869 72.30 31.96 -64.35
N TYR A 870 73.35 31.20 -64.04
CA TYR A 870 74.59 31.20 -64.83
C TYR A 870 75.16 29.79 -64.98
N ASN A 871 75.91 29.54 -66.04
CA ASN A 871 76.69 28.31 -66.22
C ASN A 871 78.08 28.60 -66.83
N VAL A 872 79.03 27.71 -66.54
CA VAL A 872 80.35 27.67 -67.17
C VAL A 872 80.66 26.22 -67.51
N GLY A 873 81.24 25.97 -68.68
CA GLY A 873 81.57 24.63 -69.15
C GLY A 873 82.87 24.60 -69.93
N LEU A 874 83.59 23.49 -69.81
CA LEU A 874 84.78 23.17 -70.59
C LEU A 874 84.49 21.90 -71.39
N ASN A 875 84.99 21.82 -72.61
CA ASN A 875 84.85 20.67 -73.49
C ASN A 875 86.23 20.20 -73.95
N TYR A 876 86.47 18.89 -73.91
CA TYR A 876 87.64 18.27 -74.50
C TYR A 876 87.21 17.12 -75.42
N GLU A 877 87.68 17.11 -76.67
CA GLU A 877 87.30 16.15 -77.72
C GLU A 877 88.56 15.41 -78.20
N TRP A 878 88.50 14.07 -78.33
CA TRP A 878 89.65 13.21 -78.64
C TRP A 878 89.82 12.94 -80.13
#